data_AF-A0A921ZLW5-F1
#
_entry.id   AF-A0A921ZLW5-F1
#
_cell.length_a   1.000
_cell.length_b   1.000
_cell.length_c   1.000
_cell.angle_alpha   90.00
_cell.angle_beta   90.00
_cell.angle_gamma   90.00
#
_symmetry.space_group_name_H-M   'P 1'
#
loop_
_entity.id
_entity.type
_entity.pdbx_description
1 polymer ?
#
loop_
_entity_poly.entity_id
_entity_poly.type
_entity_poly.pdbx_seq_one_letter_code
_entity_poly.pdbx_strand_id
1 'polypeptide(L)'
;MTHPPRPIPPLYLYSSFYEKLTLALKIILILTFILNLLPFTNPQMQNLSRSRPDQINSNDIYFLETSSNTIEELIATTVSSREYQKLLDTFKRKIEATPHLSSENITDYYNLEVYEENTGTQNSSKEKLRVDDAIRFKLFHDFSTTVNKNIARSKNESADIDEIGSMDNMTDEQDRTGARHTSSEISDPVIVPPRVPKITNFQTARPKFMDELPKTRSNRIVSILGLFELSIGNTPRADGVSELAAARLAVHHVNQQEVLPGYKLHLITNDTKCDPGVGVDRFFHALYTEQESRMVMLLGTACSDVTESIAKIVPYWNIVQVSFGSTSPALSDRSEFPLFCRTVAPDSSHNPARIAFIRQFGWDTVTAFSQNEEVYSLAVNELVTQLEAANITCAASITFAESDFKEQLQQLKKLDTRIIIGSFSQEMIPKIFCEAFRLGMFGAEYAWLVAGMPPRIRGAAPCARAQLARALEGLVTVTAHRGIVGDLTSFSGLTNEMFHREMEAAGVPVSPFAPQTYDAVWVIALALSKAEQQWRKLDFQNTPEGSKLGLGHFDYDRKDMAEEFLNQLANLSFLGVSGPVSFNGADRIGTSAFYQIQGGRPKTVALYSHGREMVCRDCSRPQWAGGIPAAKRVLVLRVDSVWAPARLAVAILAAAGVALALGFLIFNLHYSKRRSIKLSSPRLNNMTLIGCVLVYTAVALLGVDNATLPSHVPFSAMCIGRVYILSAGFSLAFGSMFAKTYRVHRIFISNRSGVCKTKLLQDTPLIFLVCALLLIDGMIVTLWAILDPMERHLKNLTIEISATDRSVIYQPQVVS
;
A
#
# COMPACT_ATOMS: atom_id res chain seq x y z
N MET A 1 -9.51 -32.66 -8.60
CA MET A 1 -10.16 -32.65 -9.92
C MET A 1 -11.48 -31.94 -9.80
N THR A 2 -11.52 -30.66 -10.17
CA THR A 2 -12.72 -29.84 -10.41
C THR A 2 -12.21 -28.49 -10.93
N HIS A 3 -12.12 -28.35 -12.25
CA HIS A 3 -11.80 -27.06 -12.87
C HIS A 3 -13.06 -26.18 -12.85
N PRO A 4 -12.97 -24.90 -12.47
CA PRO A 4 -14.07 -23.97 -12.65
C PRO A 4 -14.28 -23.68 -14.15
N PRO A 5 -15.51 -23.35 -14.57
CA PRO A 5 -15.82 -23.06 -15.97
C PRO A 5 -15.12 -21.77 -16.41
N ARG A 6 -14.45 -21.82 -17.57
CA ARG A 6 -13.91 -20.63 -18.23
C ARG A 6 -15.07 -19.73 -18.66
N PRO A 7 -15.00 -18.40 -18.47
CA PRO A 7 -15.98 -17.51 -19.05
C PRO A 7 -15.88 -17.56 -20.59
N ILE A 8 -17.03 -17.73 -21.23
CA ILE A 8 -17.19 -17.66 -22.68
C ILE A 8 -16.94 -16.20 -23.08
N PRO A 9 -16.05 -15.88 -24.04
CA PRO A 9 -15.87 -14.51 -24.51
C PRO A 9 -17.18 -14.01 -25.13
N PRO A 10 -17.58 -12.75 -24.90
CA PRO A 10 -18.84 -12.25 -25.40
C PRO A 10 -18.78 -12.07 -26.92
N LEU A 11 -19.88 -12.40 -27.59
CA LEU A 11 -20.09 -12.36 -29.05
C LEU A 11 -19.94 -10.97 -29.73
N TYR A 12 -19.36 -9.96 -29.06
CA TYR A 12 -19.29 -8.58 -29.55
C TYR A 12 -18.29 -8.34 -30.69
N LEU A 13 -17.48 -9.33 -31.08
CA LEU A 13 -16.51 -9.17 -32.18
C LEU A 13 -17.11 -9.37 -33.59
N TYR A 14 -18.39 -9.74 -33.70
CA TYR A 14 -19.05 -9.92 -35.00
C TYR A 14 -19.98 -8.77 -35.42
N SER A 15 -20.31 -7.80 -34.56
CA SER A 15 -21.32 -6.77 -34.92
C SER A 15 -20.81 -5.78 -35.97
N SER A 16 -19.56 -5.32 -35.86
CA SER A 16 -18.97 -4.36 -36.82
C SER A 16 -18.77 -4.98 -38.21
N PHE A 17 -18.50 -6.28 -38.27
CA PHE A 17 -18.40 -7.03 -39.53
C PHE A 17 -19.78 -7.20 -40.19
N TYR A 18 -20.83 -7.48 -39.41
CA TYR A 18 -22.20 -7.58 -39.90
C TYR A 18 -22.76 -6.23 -40.40
N GLU A 19 -22.44 -5.11 -39.75
CA GLU A 19 -22.86 -3.78 -40.20
C GLU A 19 -22.20 -3.36 -41.53
N LYS A 20 -20.90 -3.62 -41.69
CA LYS A 20 -20.19 -3.30 -42.95
C LYS A 20 -20.63 -4.22 -44.10
N LEU A 21 -20.89 -5.50 -43.81
CA LEU A 21 -21.39 -6.47 -44.79
C LEU A 21 -22.83 -6.15 -45.23
N THR A 22 -23.70 -5.72 -44.31
CA THR A 22 -25.06 -5.28 -44.64
C THR A 22 -25.10 -3.97 -45.42
N LEU A 23 -24.17 -3.05 -45.16
CA LEU A 23 -24.02 -1.82 -45.96
C LEU A 23 -23.55 -2.15 -47.39
N ALA A 24 -22.58 -3.06 -47.55
CA ALA A 24 -22.11 -3.51 -48.86
C ALA A 24 -23.23 -4.21 -49.67
N LEU A 25 -24.02 -5.08 -49.02
CA LEU A 25 -25.19 -5.73 -49.63
C LEU A 25 -26.28 -4.72 -50.05
N LYS A 26 -26.52 -3.67 -49.25
CA LYS A 26 -27.43 -2.57 -49.61
C LYS A 26 -26.95 -1.80 -50.84
N ILE A 27 -25.66 -1.47 -50.90
CA ILE A 27 -25.06 -0.74 -52.03
C ILE A 27 -25.15 -1.59 -53.31
N ILE A 28 -24.87 -2.89 -53.22
CA ILE A 28 -24.99 -3.81 -54.36
C ILE A 28 -26.43 -3.91 -54.85
N LEU A 29 -27.42 -4.04 -53.95
CA LEU A 29 -28.85 -4.07 -54.32
C LEU A 29 -29.31 -2.76 -54.98
N ILE A 30 -28.85 -1.61 -54.47
CA ILE A 30 -29.15 -0.28 -55.04
C ILE A 30 -28.52 -0.12 -56.44
N LEU A 31 -27.26 -0.52 -56.62
CA LEU A 31 -26.59 -0.50 -57.93
C LEU A 31 -27.26 -1.46 -58.93
N THR A 32 -27.69 -2.63 -58.49
CA THR A 32 -28.42 -3.59 -59.33
C THR A 32 -29.80 -3.08 -59.73
N PHE A 33 -30.45 -2.29 -58.88
CA PHE A 33 -31.73 -1.62 -59.17
C PHE A 33 -31.56 -0.45 -60.15
N ILE A 34 -30.52 0.37 -59.97
CA ILE A 34 -30.19 1.50 -60.85
C ILE A 34 -29.77 1.02 -62.26
N LEU A 35 -28.99 -0.07 -62.36
CA LEU A 35 -28.55 -0.62 -63.64
C LEU A 35 -29.68 -1.30 -64.43
N ASN A 36 -30.72 -1.81 -63.77
CA ASN A 36 -31.90 -2.40 -64.42
C ASN A 36 -32.91 -1.37 -64.95
N LEU A 37 -32.76 -0.08 -64.60
CA LEU A 37 -33.63 1.01 -65.07
C LEU A 37 -33.12 1.73 -66.33
N LEU A 38 -31.95 1.33 -66.87
CA LEU A 38 -31.26 2.06 -67.93
C LEU A 38 -31.59 1.72 -69.41
N PRO A 39 -32.53 0.82 -69.79
CA PRO A 39 -32.95 0.72 -71.19
C PRO A 39 -34.42 1.15 -71.40
N PHE A 40 -34.81 2.38 -71.05
CA PHE A 40 -36.09 2.96 -71.48
C PHE A 40 -36.05 4.49 -71.65
N THR A 41 -35.08 5.01 -72.41
CA THR A 41 -35.12 6.32 -73.09
C THR A 41 -34.15 6.18 -74.27
N ASN A 42 -34.41 6.48 -75.56
CA ASN A 42 -35.18 7.47 -76.31
C ASN A 42 -35.06 7.07 -77.84
N PRO A 43 -35.51 7.80 -78.88
CA PRO A 43 -36.75 8.53 -79.21
C PRO A 43 -37.42 8.02 -80.51
N GLN A 44 -38.75 7.95 -80.56
CA GLN A 44 -39.54 8.21 -81.79
C GLN A 44 -40.73 9.07 -81.36
N MET A 45 -40.58 10.37 -81.56
CA MET A 45 -41.61 11.37 -81.36
C MET A 45 -42.61 11.32 -82.53
N GLN A 46 -43.84 11.73 -82.24
CA GLN A 46 -44.81 12.30 -83.19
C GLN A 46 -45.49 11.34 -84.18
N ASN A 47 -46.68 10.88 -83.80
CA ASN A 47 -47.92 11.12 -84.55
C ASN A 47 -49.04 10.21 -84.02
N LEU A 48 -50.06 10.80 -83.40
CA LEU A 48 -51.49 10.48 -83.56
C LEU A 48 -52.30 11.10 -82.42
N SER A 49 -52.68 12.35 -82.64
CA SER A 49 -53.90 12.93 -82.09
C SER A 49 -55.10 12.47 -82.93
N ARG A 50 -56.04 11.73 -82.32
CA ARG A 50 -57.49 11.65 -82.62
C ARG A 50 -58.03 10.28 -82.20
N SER A 51 -58.85 10.24 -81.14
CA SER A 51 -60.32 10.14 -81.24
C SER A 51 -60.93 9.84 -79.86
N ARG A 52 -62.18 10.28 -79.72
CA ARG A 52 -63.02 10.41 -78.52
C ARG A 52 -63.58 9.06 -78.00
N PRO A 53 -64.29 9.07 -76.86
CA PRO A 53 -64.25 8.05 -75.81
C PRO A 53 -65.37 7.02 -75.97
N ASP A 54 -65.29 5.90 -75.23
CA ASP A 54 -66.41 5.35 -74.47
C ASP A 54 -65.99 4.05 -73.74
N GLN A 55 -66.51 3.90 -72.52
CA GLN A 55 -66.55 2.68 -71.70
C GLN A 55 -65.23 2.16 -71.09
N ILE A 56 -64.86 2.73 -69.94
CA ILE A 56 -64.11 1.99 -68.91
C ILE A 56 -65.09 1.58 -67.82
N ASN A 57 -65.27 0.26 -67.72
CA ASN A 57 -66.06 -0.42 -66.71
C ASN A 57 -65.17 -0.72 -65.49
N SER A 58 -65.75 -0.68 -64.30
CA SER A 58 -65.09 -0.86 -63.01
C SER A 58 -64.34 -2.19 -62.90
N ASN A 59 -63.00 -2.14 -62.99
CA ASN A 59 -62.07 -3.11 -62.37
C ASN A 59 -60.57 -2.68 -62.39
N ASP A 60 -60.21 -1.50 -62.91
CA ASP A 60 -58.82 -1.00 -62.92
C ASP A 60 -58.57 0.19 -61.97
N ILE A 61 -59.26 0.21 -60.82
CA ILE A 61 -58.90 1.06 -59.67
C ILE A 61 -58.74 0.16 -58.43
N TYR A 62 -57.89 -0.87 -58.56
CA TYR A 62 -57.48 -1.72 -57.42
C TYR A 62 -56.00 -2.14 -57.48
N PHE A 63 -55.17 -1.46 -58.28
CA PHE A 63 -53.73 -1.78 -58.40
C PHE A 63 -52.77 -0.58 -58.24
N LEU A 64 -53.28 0.56 -57.76
CA LEU A 64 -52.47 1.71 -57.36
C LEU A 64 -52.62 2.09 -55.88
N GLU A 65 -53.23 1.22 -55.07
CA GLU A 65 -53.47 1.47 -53.63
C GLU A 65 -52.90 0.38 -52.70
N THR A 66 -51.99 -0.47 -53.22
CA THR A 66 -51.35 -1.58 -52.48
C THR A 66 -49.82 -1.57 -52.54
N SER A 67 -49.19 -0.39 -52.70
CA SER A 67 -47.73 -0.25 -52.52
C SER A 67 -47.28 0.86 -51.57
N SER A 68 -48.21 1.61 -50.97
CA SER A 68 -47.87 2.61 -49.94
C SER A 68 -47.93 2.05 -48.51
N ASN A 69 -48.73 1.01 -48.25
CA ASN A 69 -48.95 0.51 -46.88
C ASN A 69 -47.96 -0.58 -46.43
N THR A 70 -47.17 -1.16 -47.33
CA THR A 70 -46.09 -2.11 -46.96
C THR A 70 -44.75 -1.42 -46.66
N ILE A 71 -44.65 -0.11 -46.91
CA ILE A 71 -43.43 0.68 -46.64
C ILE A 71 -43.49 1.33 -45.25
N GLU A 72 -44.67 1.68 -44.72
CA GLU A 72 -44.80 2.11 -43.32
C GLU A 72 -44.72 0.95 -42.32
N GLU A 73 -45.14 -0.27 -42.70
CA GLU A 73 -45.13 -1.43 -41.79
C GLU A 73 -43.73 -2.08 -41.64
N LEU A 74 -42.83 -1.88 -42.61
CA LEU A 74 -41.43 -2.33 -42.52
C LEU A 74 -40.52 -1.33 -41.78
N ILE A 75 -40.91 -0.05 -41.71
CA ILE A 75 -40.22 0.97 -40.92
C ILE A 75 -40.68 0.91 -39.45
N ALA A 76 -41.93 0.53 -39.19
CA ALA A 76 -42.50 0.38 -37.84
C ALA A 76 -42.00 -0.85 -37.05
N THR A 77 -41.30 -1.80 -37.68
CA THR A 77 -40.81 -3.04 -37.02
C THR A 77 -39.35 -3.03 -36.59
N THR A 78 -38.57 -1.97 -36.88
CA THR A 78 -37.14 -1.88 -36.52
C THR A 78 -36.76 -0.97 -35.36
N VAL A 79 -37.72 -0.30 -34.70
CA VAL A 79 -37.44 0.45 -33.46
C VAL A 79 -38.64 0.35 -32.51
N SER A 80 -38.75 -0.77 -31.80
CA SER A 80 -39.67 -0.90 -30.67
C SER A 80 -38.99 -1.69 -29.55
N SER A 81 -38.35 -0.96 -28.64
CA SER A 81 -38.05 -1.46 -27.29
C SER A 81 -38.74 -0.54 -26.29
N ARG A 82 -39.84 -1.04 -25.72
CA ARG A 82 -40.56 -0.43 -24.58
C ARG A 82 -39.72 -0.36 -23.30
N GLU A 83 -38.51 -0.91 -23.27
CA GLU A 83 -37.58 -0.80 -22.13
C GLU A 83 -36.70 0.46 -22.21
N TYR A 84 -36.43 0.99 -23.41
CA TYR A 84 -35.62 2.21 -23.58
C TYR A 84 -36.37 3.49 -23.17
N GLN A 85 -37.66 3.59 -23.48
CA GLN A 85 -38.52 4.70 -23.06
C GLN A 85 -38.77 4.72 -21.54
N LYS A 86 -38.87 3.55 -20.89
CA LYS A 86 -38.95 3.44 -19.42
C LYS A 86 -37.68 3.94 -18.73
N LEU A 87 -36.52 3.72 -19.33
CA LEU A 87 -35.22 4.17 -18.80
C LEU A 87 -35.07 5.69 -18.90
N LEU A 88 -35.53 6.30 -20.00
CA LEU A 88 -35.52 7.76 -20.19
C LEU A 88 -36.46 8.49 -19.21
N ASP A 89 -37.65 7.94 -18.95
CA ASP A 89 -38.61 8.53 -18.00
C ASP A 89 -38.22 8.37 -16.53
N THR A 90 -37.42 7.34 -16.23
CA THR A 90 -36.83 7.15 -14.88
C THR A 90 -35.64 8.10 -14.67
N PHE A 91 -34.90 8.43 -15.73
CA PHE A 91 -33.80 9.38 -15.69
C PHE A 91 -34.30 10.84 -15.58
N LYS A 92 -35.38 11.19 -16.29
CA LYS A 92 -36.02 12.52 -16.20
C LYS A 92 -36.62 12.80 -14.81
N ARG A 93 -37.28 11.81 -14.20
CA ARG A 93 -37.84 11.95 -12.83
C ARG A 93 -36.79 12.09 -11.72
N LYS A 94 -35.53 11.74 -11.98
CA LYS A 94 -34.43 11.87 -11.00
C LYS A 94 -33.65 13.18 -11.13
N ILE A 95 -33.85 13.91 -12.22
CA ILE A 95 -33.23 15.22 -12.49
C ILE A 95 -34.14 16.38 -11.99
N GLU A 96 -35.44 16.15 -11.82
CA GLU A 96 -36.41 17.15 -11.33
C GLU A 96 -36.58 17.20 -9.79
N ALA A 97 -35.71 16.51 -9.03
CA ALA A 97 -35.77 16.47 -7.57
C ALA A 97 -34.45 16.87 -6.90
N THR A 98 -33.97 18.10 -7.13
CA THR A 98 -33.09 18.84 -6.19
C THR A 98 -33.06 20.32 -6.56
N PRO A 99 -33.18 21.27 -5.60
CA PRO A 99 -33.51 22.65 -5.88
C PRO A 99 -32.31 23.51 -6.32
N HIS A 100 -32.69 24.60 -7.02
CA HIS A 100 -31.90 25.62 -7.69
C HIS A 100 -30.86 26.35 -6.83
N LEU A 101 -29.69 26.60 -7.42
CA LEU A 101 -29.04 27.92 -7.38
C LEU A 101 -29.43 28.67 -8.66
N SER A 102 -29.90 29.91 -8.55
CA SER A 102 -29.99 30.89 -9.64
C SER A 102 -29.40 32.23 -9.18
N SER A 103 -28.59 32.81 -10.05
CA SER A 103 -27.97 34.14 -9.95
C SER A 103 -28.93 35.24 -10.42
N GLU A 104 -28.97 36.40 -9.74
CA GLU A 104 -28.60 37.72 -10.29
C GLU A 104 -28.74 38.88 -9.28
N ASN A 105 -27.64 39.64 -9.17
CA ASN A 105 -27.46 41.06 -8.85
C ASN A 105 -28.23 41.75 -7.71
N ILE A 106 -27.49 42.22 -6.69
CA ILE A 106 -27.31 43.64 -6.33
C ILE A 106 -26.06 43.76 -5.42
N THR A 107 -25.19 44.68 -5.79
CA THR A 107 -24.04 45.22 -5.06
C THR A 107 -24.29 45.46 -3.57
N ASP A 108 -23.37 45.03 -2.70
CA ASP A 108 -22.84 45.88 -1.61
C ASP A 108 -21.77 45.17 -0.73
N TYR A 109 -20.70 45.92 -0.44
CA TYR A 109 -19.69 45.74 0.62
C TYR A 109 -18.71 44.54 0.58
N TYR A 110 -17.61 44.71 -0.16
CA TYR A 110 -16.29 44.25 0.28
C TYR A 110 -15.71 45.30 1.26
N ASN A 111 -15.31 44.87 2.45
CA ASN A 111 -14.24 45.49 3.23
C ASN A 111 -13.66 44.44 4.18
N LEU A 112 -12.56 43.81 3.75
CA LEU A 112 -11.57 43.20 4.64
C LEU A 112 -10.24 43.78 4.20
N GLU A 113 -9.79 44.75 4.99
CA GLU A 113 -8.55 45.49 4.81
C GLU A 113 -7.35 44.56 4.96
N VAL A 114 -6.52 44.57 3.92
CA VAL A 114 -5.08 44.31 4.01
C VAL A 114 -4.45 45.59 4.54
N TYR A 115 -3.72 45.52 5.64
CA TYR A 115 -2.74 46.54 6.01
C TYR A 115 -1.34 45.94 5.92
N GLU A 116 -0.64 46.32 4.86
CA GLU A 116 0.80 46.49 4.85
C GLU A 116 1.07 47.99 5.01
N GLU A 117 1.86 48.39 6.01
CA GLU A 117 2.54 49.67 5.96
C GLU A 117 3.94 49.55 6.57
N ASN A 118 4.93 49.76 5.71
CA ASN A 118 6.33 49.98 6.06
C ASN A 118 6.52 51.49 6.28
N THR A 119 7.23 51.90 7.34
CA THR A 119 8.44 52.76 7.30
C THR A 119 8.77 53.37 8.68
N GLY A 120 10.07 53.42 9.01
CA GLY A 120 10.64 54.55 9.77
C GLY A 120 11.13 54.30 11.20
N THR A 121 12.36 53.79 11.32
CA THR A 121 13.41 54.16 12.30
C THR A 121 13.04 54.93 13.59
N GLN A 122 13.31 54.35 14.76
CA GLN A 122 14.20 54.96 15.78
C GLN A 122 14.59 53.97 16.90
N ASN A 123 15.81 54.18 17.39
CA ASN A 123 16.50 53.49 18.49
C ASN A 123 15.63 53.20 19.72
N SER A 124 15.70 51.97 20.24
CA SER A 124 15.81 51.73 21.70
C SER A 124 16.19 50.27 21.97
N SER A 125 17.36 50.10 22.59
CA SER A 125 17.61 49.20 23.73
C SER A 125 16.84 47.88 23.78
N LYS A 126 17.51 46.78 23.41
CA LYS A 126 17.13 45.42 23.83
C LYS A 126 17.23 45.31 25.36
N GLU A 127 16.12 45.56 26.05
CA GLU A 127 15.99 45.19 27.45
C GLU A 127 15.47 43.74 27.52
N LYS A 128 16.41 42.80 27.74
CA LYS A 128 16.11 41.41 28.08
C LYS A 128 15.25 41.41 29.34
N LEU A 129 14.03 40.87 29.25
CA LEU A 129 13.20 40.60 30.42
C LEU A 129 13.97 39.66 31.36
N ARG A 130 14.42 40.20 32.49
CA ARG A 130 14.96 39.45 33.62
C ARG A 130 13.73 38.96 34.39
N VAL A 131 13.47 37.65 34.35
CA VAL A 131 12.32 37.07 35.06
C VAL A 131 12.65 37.07 36.55
N ASP A 132 11.98 37.94 37.30
CA ASP A 132 12.10 38.07 38.75
C ASP A 132 11.52 36.82 39.45
N ASP A 133 12.04 36.46 40.63
CA ASP A 133 11.59 35.25 41.36
C ASP A 133 10.09 35.30 41.71
N ALA A 134 9.53 36.50 41.81
CA ALA A 134 8.09 36.73 41.95
C ALA A 134 7.28 36.31 40.71
N ILE A 135 7.84 36.45 39.50
CA ILE A 135 7.21 36.02 38.24
C ILE A 135 7.29 34.50 38.11
N ARG A 136 8.40 33.87 38.55
CA ARG A 136 8.52 32.40 38.64
C ARG A 136 7.47 31.81 39.58
N PHE A 137 7.24 32.43 40.74
CA PHE A 137 6.20 32.02 41.70
C PHE A 137 4.78 32.22 41.16
N LYS A 138 4.55 33.31 40.42
CA LYS A 138 3.26 33.62 39.82
C LYS A 138 2.89 32.67 38.68
N LEU A 139 3.86 32.33 37.82
CA LEU A 139 3.70 31.28 36.80
C LEU A 139 3.37 29.92 37.42
N PHE A 140 4.01 29.56 38.53
CA PHE A 140 3.72 28.33 39.28
C PHE A 140 2.28 28.32 39.83
N HIS A 141 1.84 29.44 40.41
CA HIS A 141 0.48 29.58 40.93
C HIS A 141 -0.58 29.54 39.82
N ASP A 142 -0.33 30.19 38.68
CA ASP A 142 -1.25 30.26 37.55
C ASP A 142 -1.32 28.91 36.79
N PHE A 143 -0.20 28.19 36.69
CA PHE A 143 -0.17 26.85 36.10
C PHE A 143 -0.84 25.82 37.02
N SER A 144 -0.55 25.83 38.32
CA SER A 144 -1.17 24.94 39.32
C SER A 144 -2.69 25.13 39.39
N THR A 145 -3.18 26.37 39.32
CA THR A 145 -4.62 26.65 39.31
C THR A 145 -5.29 26.20 38.00
N THR A 146 -4.59 26.26 36.88
CA THR A 146 -5.10 25.80 35.57
C THR A 146 -5.18 24.28 35.49
N VAL A 147 -4.15 23.57 35.97
CA VAL A 147 -4.12 22.10 36.03
C VAL A 147 -5.19 21.58 36.99
N ASN A 148 -5.35 22.19 38.16
CA ASN A 148 -6.40 21.81 39.12
C ASN A 148 -7.82 22.07 38.57
N LYS A 149 -8.02 23.15 37.79
CA LYS A 149 -9.29 23.39 37.08
C LYS A 149 -9.58 22.33 36.02
N ASN A 150 -8.57 21.88 35.27
CA ASN A 150 -8.75 20.86 34.24
C ASN A 150 -8.99 19.46 34.83
N ILE A 151 -8.35 19.12 35.96
CA ILE A 151 -8.60 17.88 36.71
C ILE A 151 -10.01 17.87 37.31
N ALA A 152 -10.50 19.01 37.79
CA ALA A 152 -11.88 19.14 38.27
C ALA A 152 -12.92 19.01 37.14
N ARG A 153 -12.60 19.51 35.95
CA ARG A 153 -13.46 19.41 34.76
C ARG A 153 -13.55 17.97 34.24
N SER A 154 -12.43 17.24 34.22
CA SER A 154 -12.38 15.81 33.85
C SER A 154 -13.16 14.91 34.81
N LYS A 155 -13.21 15.24 36.11
CA LYS A 155 -14.01 14.48 37.10
C LYS A 155 -15.52 14.69 36.95
N ASN A 156 -15.96 15.86 36.48
CA ASN A 156 -17.38 16.11 36.23
C ASN A 156 -17.86 15.43 34.94
N GLU A 157 -17.03 15.31 33.91
CA GLU A 157 -17.39 14.59 32.67
C GLU A 157 -17.49 13.06 32.89
N SER A 158 -16.81 12.50 33.90
CA SER A 158 -16.96 11.07 34.27
C SER A 158 -18.19 10.77 35.13
N ALA A 159 -18.85 11.77 35.72
CA ALA A 159 -20.06 11.58 36.53
C ALA A 159 -21.35 11.57 35.68
N ASP A 160 -21.34 12.18 34.49
CA ASP A 160 -22.48 12.25 33.57
C ASP A 160 -22.64 11.03 32.64
N ILE A 161 -21.77 10.01 32.77
CA ILE A 161 -21.80 8.79 31.92
C ILE A 161 -22.41 7.57 32.63
N ASP A 162 -22.61 7.63 33.95
CA ASP A 162 -23.19 6.51 34.75
C ASP A 162 -24.74 6.53 34.85
N GLU A 163 -25.42 7.46 34.16
CA GLU A 163 -26.88 7.60 34.19
C GLU A 163 -27.60 7.18 32.89
N ILE A 164 -27.08 6.23 32.10
CA ILE A 164 -27.85 5.60 31.00
C ILE A 164 -27.58 4.10 30.93
N GLY A 165 -28.40 3.30 31.62
CA GLY A 165 -28.33 1.83 31.52
C GLY A 165 -29.21 1.07 32.50
N SER A 166 -30.52 1.30 32.50
CA SER A 166 -31.51 0.49 33.25
C SER A 166 -32.72 0.19 32.37
N MET A 167 -32.81 -1.05 31.87
CA MET A 167 -34.04 -1.88 31.80
C MET A 167 -33.78 -3.13 30.94
N ASP A 168 -33.83 -4.33 31.55
CA ASP A 168 -34.86 -5.32 31.21
C ASP A 168 -34.82 -6.60 32.08
N ASN A 169 -36.03 -6.94 32.54
CA ASN A 169 -36.65 -8.23 32.86
C ASN A 169 -36.52 -8.97 34.23
N MET A 170 -37.67 -8.91 34.91
CA MET A 170 -38.32 -9.83 35.85
C MET A 170 -38.36 -11.31 35.40
N THR A 171 -38.21 -12.25 36.34
CA THR A 171 -39.28 -13.05 37.04
C THR A 171 -38.58 -14.04 38.00
N ASP A 172 -38.70 -13.91 39.33
CA ASP A 172 -39.71 -14.50 40.25
C ASP A 172 -39.80 -16.04 40.28
N GLU A 173 -39.35 -16.68 41.38
CA GLU A 173 -40.21 -17.12 42.51
C GLU A 173 -39.44 -17.99 43.54
N GLN A 174 -39.49 -17.55 44.82
CA GLN A 174 -39.82 -18.25 46.08
C GLN A 174 -39.41 -19.74 46.31
N ASP A 175 -39.09 -20.25 47.51
CA ASP A 175 -39.31 -19.78 48.88
C ASP A 175 -38.42 -20.59 49.86
N ARG A 176 -38.25 -20.09 51.09
CA ARG A 176 -37.60 -20.79 52.23
C ARG A 176 -38.62 -21.03 53.35
N THR A 177 -38.68 -22.24 53.89
CA THR A 177 -38.84 -22.61 55.33
C THR A 177 -38.68 -24.13 55.40
N GLY A 178 -38.13 -24.84 56.40
CA GLY A 178 -37.56 -24.58 57.72
C GLY A 178 -37.34 -25.96 58.40
N ALA A 179 -36.68 -25.94 59.57
CA ALA A 179 -36.59 -27.01 60.59
C ALA A 179 -35.36 -27.96 60.64
N ARG A 180 -34.87 -28.09 61.88
CA ARG A 180 -33.70 -28.83 62.41
C ARG A 180 -34.00 -30.33 62.57
N HIS A 181 -32.99 -31.19 62.41
CA HIS A 181 -32.29 -31.93 63.49
C HIS A 181 -31.54 -33.18 62.98
N THR A 182 -30.48 -33.52 63.73
CA THR A 182 -29.80 -34.82 63.91
C THR A 182 -28.58 -35.18 63.05
N SER A 183 -27.68 -35.81 63.79
CA SER A 183 -26.26 -36.12 63.62
C SER A 183 -26.04 -37.61 63.39
N SER A 184 -25.00 -37.98 62.63
CA SER A 184 -24.08 -39.14 62.78
C SER A 184 -23.48 -39.49 61.41
N GLU A 185 -22.19 -39.21 61.22
CA GLU A 185 -21.07 -40.19 61.17
C GLU A 185 -20.99 -41.02 59.86
N ILE A 186 -19.86 -40.90 59.14
CA ILE A 186 -18.84 -41.98 58.92
C ILE A 186 -17.92 -41.63 57.70
N SER A 187 -16.63 -41.42 58.05
CA SER A 187 -15.32 -41.70 57.39
C SER A 187 -14.89 -41.17 56.00
N ASP A 188 -13.89 -40.26 56.10
CA ASP A 188 -12.67 -39.94 55.31
C ASP A 188 -12.05 -40.96 54.30
N PRO A 189 -11.00 -40.62 53.48
CA PRO A 189 -10.29 -39.32 53.28
C PRO A 189 -10.02 -38.93 51.80
N VAL A 190 -9.84 -37.62 51.50
CA VAL A 190 -9.07 -37.15 50.33
C VAL A 190 -8.20 -35.94 50.68
N ILE A 191 -6.92 -36.04 50.32
CA ILE A 191 -5.81 -35.12 50.58
C ILE A 191 -6.00 -33.77 49.87
N VAL A 192 -5.79 -32.66 50.60
CA VAL A 192 -5.85 -31.27 50.11
C VAL A 192 -4.43 -30.67 50.07
N PRO A 193 -3.99 -29.99 48.97
CA PRO A 193 -2.75 -29.22 48.95
C PRO A 193 -2.93 -27.85 49.63
N PRO A 194 -1.88 -27.28 50.26
CA PRO A 194 -2.03 -26.10 51.11
C PRO A 194 -2.28 -24.80 50.34
N ARG A 195 -3.15 -23.97 50.90
CA ARG A 195 -3.47 -22.61 50.45
C ARG A 195 -2.32 -21.64 50.73
N VAL A 196 -2.00 -20.81 49.74
CA VAL A 196 -1.15 -19.62 49.86
C VAL A 196 -1.87 -18.56 50.71
N PRO A 197 -1.23 -17.97 51.74
CA PRO A 197 -1.86 -16.94 52.56
C PRO A 197 -1.96 -15.60 51.83
N LYS A 198 -3.12 -14.94 51.95
CA LYS A 198 -3.35 -13.55 51.54
C LYS A 198 -2.60 -12.61 52.48
N ILE A 199 -1.75 -11.76 51.92
CA ILE A 199 -1.08 -10.68 52.65
C ILE A 199 -1.80 -9.36 52.31
N THR A 200 -2.49 -8.82 53.29
CA THR A 200 -2.96 -7.42 53.35
C THR A 200 -2.06 -6.66 54.33
N ASN A 201 -1.79 -5.39 54.00
CA ASN A 201 -1.00 -4.37 54.73
C ASN A 201 0.44 -4.15 54.23
N PHE A 202 0.59 -3.28 53.24
CA PHE A 202 1.84 -2.55 52.99
C PHE A 202 1.87 -1.31 53.89
N GLN A 203 2.43 -1.44 55.09
CA GLN A 203 3.12 -0.33 55.73
C GLN A 203 4.56 -0.35 55.22
N THR A 204 5.00 0.74 54.61
CA THR A 204 6.38 0.94 54.14
C THR A 204 7.33 0.96 55.32
N ALA A 205 7.95 -0.19 55.63
CA ALA A 205 9.09 -0.24 56.52
C ALA A 205 10.26 0.53 55.87
N ARG A 206 10.71 1.62 56.50
CA ARG A 206 12.00 2.24 56.20
C ARG A 206 13.08 1.17 56.31
N PRO A 207 13.87 0.89 55.25
CA PRO A 207 14.99 -0.03 55.38
C PRO A 207 16.05 0.57 56.31
N LYS A 208 16.59 -0.26 57.22
CA LYS A 208 17.57 0.07 58.27
C LYS A 208 18.94 0.61 57.78
N PHE A 209 19.07 0.95 56.50
CA PHE A 209 20.29 1.54 55.93
C PHE A 209 20.33 3.08 56.07
N MET A 210 19.23 3.72 56.51
CA MET A 210 19.21 5.16 56.77
C MET A 210 20.00 5.57 58.03
N ASP A 211 20.31 4.65 58.94
CA ASP A 211 20.97 4.95 60.22
C ASP A 211 22.50 4.77 60.21
N GLU A 212 23.09 4.32 59.10
CA GLU A 212 24.56 4.12 58.96
C GLU A 212 25.21 5.11 57.99
N LEU A 213 24.78 6.38 58.00
CA LEU A 213 25.54 7.46 57.35
C LEU A 213 26.70 7.90 58.27
N PRO A 214 27.97 7.72 57.89
CA PRO A 214 29.08 8.19 58.70
C PRO A 214 29.11 9.71 58.70
N LYS A 215 28.85 10.29 59.88
CA LYS A 215 29.14 11.70 60.19
C LYS A 215 30.62 11.82 60.49
N THR A 216 31.47 12.08 59.48
CA THR A 216 32.55 13.10 59.52
C THR A 216 33.51 13.06 58.30
N ARG A 217 33.81 14.29 57.81
CA ARG A 217 34.93 14.79 56.99
C ARG A 217 35.11 14.32 55.52
N SER A 218 34.50 15.14 54.65
CA SER A 218 34.99 15.63 53.34
C SER A 218 34.79 14.79 52.06
N ASN A 219 33.56 14.34 51.77
CA ASN A 219 33.12 14.17 50.37
C ASN A 219 31.91 15.09 50.12
N ARG A 220 32.07 16.10 49.26
CA ARG A 220 30.95 16.96 48.85
C ARG A 220 29.94 16.11 48.06
N ILE A 221 28.64 16.27 48.30
CA ILE A 221 27.60 15.49 47.61
C ILE A 221 27.18 16.25 46.35
N VAL A 222 27.09 15.55 45.21
CA VAL A 222 26.50 16.05 43.96
C VAL A 222 25.23 15.26 43.70
N SER A 223 24.08 15.94 43.64
CA SER A 223 22.80 15.26 43.41
C SER A 223 22.35 15.40 41.97
N ILE A 224 21.76 14.32 41.45
CA ILE A 224 21.03 14.30 40.18
C ILE A 224 19.59 13.87 40.43
N LEU A 225 18.67 14.43 39.65
CA LEU A 225 17.25 14.06 39.70
C LEU A 225 16.96 12.95 38.72
N GLY A 226 16.47 11.82 39.21
CA GLY A 226 15.95 10.72 38.41
C GLY A 226 14.43 10.74 38.36
N LEU A 227 13.88 10.92 37.17
CA LEU A 227 12.44 10.83 36.93
C LEU A 227 12.16 9.53 36.16
N PHE A 228 11.41 8.61 36.80
CA PHE A 228 11.16 7.27 36.30
C PHE A 228 9.66 6.97 36.22
N GLU A 229 9.24 6.25 35.20
CA GLU A 229 7.88 5.72 35.06
C GLU A 229 7.70 4.42 35.86
N LEU A 230 7.62 4.52 37.19
CA LEU A 230 7.43 3.35 38.06
C LEU A 230 6.00 2.80 37.98
N SER A 231 5.05 3.64 37.60
CA SER A 231 3.67 3.27 37.31
C SER A 231 3.16 3.90 36.02
N ILE A 232 2.05 3.40 35.49
CA ILE A 232 1.23 4.05 34.46
C ILE A 232 -0.15 4.27 35.10
N GLY A 233 -0.49 5.52 35.40
CA GLY A 233 -1.64 5.86 36.22
C GLY A 233 -1.55 5.27 37.64
N ASN A 234 -2.34 4.21 37.89
CA ASN A 234 -2.33 3.47 39.16
C ASN A 234 -1.75 2.05 39.03
N THR A 235 -1.29 1.66 37.84
CA THR A 235 -0.77 0.32 37.58
C THR A 235 0.76 0.30 37.64
N PRO A 236 1.38 -0.61 38.41
CA PRO A 236 2.84 -0.68 38.49
C PRO A 236 3.45 -1.14 37.16
N ARG A 237 4.55 -0.50 36.75
CA ARG A 237 5.29 -0.81 35.53
C ARG A 237 6.61 -1.49 35.88
N ALA A 238 6.73 -2.78 35.57
CA ALA A 238 7.93 -3.58 35.86
C ALA A 238 9.20 -3.01 35.20
N ASP A 239 9.08 -2.45 33.99
CA ASP A 239 10.23 -1.87 33.27
C ASP A 239 10.83 -0.67 34.04
N GLY A 240 10.00 0.20 34.62
CA GLY A 240 10.46 1.35 35.40
C GLY A 240 11.20 0.95 36.67
N VAL A 241 10.78 -0.15 37.32
CA VAL A 241 11.50 -0.71 38.48
C VAL A 241 12.89 -1.22 38.06
N SER A 242 12.99 -1.86 36.89
CA SER A 242 14.27 -2.31 36.33
C SER A 242 15.18 -1.14 35.95
N GLU A 243 14.63 -0.07 35.37
CA GLU A 243 15.39 1.13 34.99
C GLU A 243 15.93 1.83 36.24
N LEU A 244 15.11 1.97 37.28
CA LEU A 244 15.52 2.51 38.57
C LEU A 244 16.62 1.67 39.23
N ALA A 245 16.50 0.33 39.20
CA ALA A 245 17.52 -0.57 39.73
C ALA A 245 18.85 -0.40 38.99
N ALA A 246 18.82 -0.31 37.65
CA ALA A 246 20.00 -0.06 36.82
C ALA A 246 20.66 1.30 37.13
N ALA A 247 19.86 2.36 37.34
CA ALA A 247 20.37 3.66 37.74
C ALA A 247 21.07 3.62 39.10
N ARG A 248 20.47 2.94 40.09
CA ARG A 248 21.06 2.78 41.43
C ARG A 248 22.36 1.96 41.39
N LEU A 249 22.39 0.90 40.59
CA LEU A 249 23.60 0.10 40.37
C LEU A 249 24.72 0.94 39.75
N ALA A 250 24.40 1.76 38.74
CA ALA A 250 25.38 2.66 38.14
C ALA A 250 25.93 3.69 39.13
N VAL A 251 25.07 4.31 39.95
CA VAL A 251 25.51 5.25 41.01
C VAL A 251 26.43 4.55 42.01
N HIS A 252 26.14 3.30 42.37
CA HIS A 252 27.00 2.52 43.25
C HIS A 252 28.39 2.33 42.64
N HIS A 253 28.48 1.89 41.38
CA HIS A 253 29.76 1.69 40.71
C HIS A 253 30.54 2.98 40.47
N VAL A 254 29.87 4.06 40.06
CA VAL A 254 30.49 5.38 39.88
C VAL A 254 31.15 5.87 41.18
N ASN A 255 30.48 5.68 42.31
CA ASN A 255 31.00 6.06 43.62
C ASN A 255 32.11 5.11 44.10
N GLN A 256 31.99 3.80 43.84
CA GLN A 256 33.00 2.80 44.20
C GLN A 256 34.30 2.98 43.42
N GLN A 257 34.22 3.39 42.15
CA GLN A 257 35.36 3.63 41.28
C GLN A 257 35.92 5.07 41.39
N GLU A 258 35.37 5.89 42.31
CA GLU A 258 35.79 7.28 42.56
C GLU A 258 35.88 8.13 41.26
N VAL A 259 34.95 7.94 40.32
CA VAL A 259 34.95 8.63 39.01
C VAL A 259 34.92 10.16 39.15
N LEU A 260 34.30 10.66 40.23
CA LEU A 260 34.23 12.07 40.60
C LEU A 260 35.16 12.36 41.80
N PRO A 261 36.42 12.79 41.58
CA PRO A 261 37.38 12.92 42.67
C PRO A 261 36.99 14.02 43.66
N GLY A 262 36.75 13.62 44.91
CA GLY A 262 36.32 14.50 46.00
C GLY A 262 34.81 14.71 46.14
N TYR A 263 34.02 14.04 45.29
CA TYR A 263 32.56 14.12 45.31
C TYR A 263 31.92 12.73 45.37
N LYS A 264 30.71 12.63 45.94
CA LYS A 264 29.86 11.44 45.82
C LYS A 264 28.59 11.78 45.05
N LEU A 265 28.25 10.96 44.07
CA LEU A 265 27.02 11.08 43.29
C LEU A 265 25.84 10.54 44.11
N HIS A 266 24.79 11.34 44.22
CA HIS A 266 23.54 11.00 44.89
C HIS A 266 22.37 11.10 43.91
N LEU A 267 21.46 10.12 43.93
CA LEU A 267 20.32 10.04 43.02
C LEU A 267 19.03 10.25 43.80
N ILE A 268 18.32 11.33 43.50
CA ILE A 268 16.96 11.63 43.99
C ILE A 268 15.98 11.02 43.00
N THR A 269 14.91 10.36 43.43
CA THR A 269 14.03 9.59 42.52
C THR A 269 12.56 9.86 42.73
N ASN A 270 11.84 10.25 41.66
CA ASN A 270 10.39 10.47 41.69
C ASN A 270 9.68 9.67 40.58
N ASP A 271 8.42 9.27 40.83
CA ASP A 271 7.56 8.57 39.87
C ASP A 271 6.75 9.56 39.02
N THR A 272 6.93 9.52 37.69
CA THR A 272 6.22 10.37 36.72
C THR A 272 4.89 9.81 36.27
N LYS A 273 4.60 8.54 36.54
CA LYS A 273 3.38 7.85 36.11
C LYS A 273 3.14 7.80 34.58
N CYS A 274 4.17 8.11 33.78
CA CYS A 274 4.08 8.33 32.33
C CYS A 274 3.04 9.41 31.97
N ASP A 275 2.80 10.36 32.87
CA ASP A 275 1.86 11.46 32.68
C ASP A 275 2.63 12.80 32.66
N PRO A 276 2.49 13.64 31.62
CA PRO A 276 3.23 14.90 31.53
C PRO A 276 2.96 15.85 32.70
N GLY A 277 1.71 15.94 33.16
CA GLY A 277 1.32 16.80 34.27
C GLY A 277 1.97 16.36 35.59
N VAL A 278 1.94 15.06 35.87
CA VAL A 278 2.62 14.48 37.04
C VAL A 278 4.14 14.63 36.92
N GLY A 279 4.73 14.41 35.74
CA GLY A 279 6.16 14.57 35.53
C GLY A 279 6.66 15.97 35.84
N VAL A 280 5.94 17.00 35.36
CA VAL A 280 6.24 18.40 35.64
C VAL A 280 6.05 18.73 37.12
N ASP A 281 4.97 18.25 37.76
CA ASP A 281 4.76 18.41 39.21
C ASP A 281 5.91 17.80 40.03
N ARG A 282 6.35 16.58 39.68
CA ARG A 282 7.46 15.91 40.37
C ARG A 282 8.80 16.61 40.17
N PHE A 283 9.02 17.22 39.02
CA PHE A 283 10.21 18.05 38.76
C PHE A 283 10.22 19.28 39.67
N PHE A 284 9.11 20.04 39.71
CA PHE A 284 9.00 21.21 40.59
C PHE A 284 9.06 20.85 42.07
N HIS A 285 8.39 19.75 42.47
CA HIS A 285 8.43 19.26 43.83
C HIS A 285 9.88 18.96 44.27
N ALA A 286 10.67 18.32 43.41
CA ALA A 286 12.08 18.09 43.70
C ALA A 286 12.87 19.41 43.80
N LEU A 287 12.66 20.36 42.87
CA LEU A 287 13.37 21.65 42.86
C LEU A 287 13.17 22.46 44.14
N TYR A 288 11.94 22.50 44.64
CA TYR A 288 11.58 23.36 45.77
C TYR A 288 11.64 22.66 47.13
N THR A 289 11.57 21.33 47.18
CA THR A 289 11.62 20.56 48.44
C THR A 289 13.06 20.16 48.80
N GLU A 290 13.90 19.84 47.81
CA GLU A 290 15.27 19.35 48.00
C GLU A 290 16.31 20.47 47.82
N GLN A 291 16.05 21.66 48.40
CA GLN A 291 16.85 22.86 48.16
C GLN A 291 18.32 22.73 48.56
N GLU A 292 18.61 21.94 49.60
CA GLU A 292 19.97 21.70 50.10
C GLU A 292 20.81 20.85 49.13
N SER A 293 20.17 20.05 48.29
CA SER A 293 20.82 19.03 47.48
C SER A 293 21.14 19.48 46.05
N ARG A 294 20.69 20.68 45.61
CA ARG A 294 20.85 21.31 44.28
C ARG A 294 21.15 20.34 43.13
N MET A 295 20.15 20.10 42.28
CA MET A 295 20.22 19.06 41.24
C MET A 295 21.01 19.55 40.03
N VAL A 296 22.18 18.96 39.79
CA VAL A 296 23.11 19.43 38.74
C VAL A 296 22.64 19.02 37.35
N MET A 297 22.04 17.83 37.22
CA MET A 297 21.51 17.29 35.98
C MET A 297 20.25 16.47 36.24
N LEU A 298 19.43 16.30 35.20
CA LEU A 298 18.23 15.47 35.21
C LEU A 298 18.47 14.19 34.41
N LEU A 299 18.25 13.05 35.04
CA LEU A 299 18.18 11.72 34.43
C LEU A 299 16.72 11.35 34.17
N GLY A 300 16.38 11.08 32.91
CA GLY A 300 15.03 10.70 32.50
C GLY A 300 14.36 11.72 31.55
N THR A 301 13.13 11.45 31.12
CA THR A 301 12.30 10.30 31.48
C THR A 301 12.30 9.22 30.39
N ALA A 302 11.57 8.12 30.56
CA ALA A 302 11.43 7.10 29.51
C ALA A 302 10.27 7.41 28.54
N CYS A 303 9.15 7.95 29.04
CA CYS A 303 8.02 8.29 28.17
C CYS A 303 8.28 9.57 27.39
N SER A 304 8.07 9.51 26.06
CA SER A 304 8.38 10.61 25.15
C SER A 304 7.63 11.90 25.49
N ASP A 305 6.32 11.83 25.74
CA ASP A 305 5.47 13.00 26.01
C ASP A 305 5.88 13.72 27.30
N VAL A 306 6.28 12.94 28.31
CA VAL A 306 6.79 13.47 29.59
C VAL A 306 8.16 14.10 29.39
N THR A 307 9.04 13.43 28.62
CA THR A 307 10.37 13.94 28.31
C THR A 307 10.29 15.26 27.57
N GLU A 308 9.40 15.38 26.57
CA GLU A 308 9.20 16.60 25.79
C GLU A 308 8.74 17.78 26.66
N SER A 309 7.75 17.54 27.52
CA SER A 309 7.23 18.55 28.44
C SER A 309 8.31 19.06 29.40
N ILE A 310 9.15 18.15 29.91
CA ILE A 310 10.25 18.51 30.82
C ILE A 310 11.40 19.18 30.07
N ALA A 311 11.73 18.73 28.86
CA ALA A 311 12.82 19.27 28.05
C ALA A 311 12.58 20.75 27.65
N LYS A 312 11.31 21.17 27.56
CA LYS A 312 10.91 22.58 27.35
C LYS A 312 11.14 23.47 28.58
N ILE A 313 11.11 22.91 29.79
CA ILE A 313 11.17 23.68 31.06
C ILE A 313 12.55 23.67 31.73
N VAL A 314 13.36 22.62 31.56
CA VAL A 314 14.70 22.55 32.16
C VAL A 314 15.66 23.70 31.77
N PRO A 315 15.55 24.35 30.59
CA PRO A 315 16.40 25.49 30.24
C PRO A 315 16.22 26.71 31.17
N TYR A 316 15.06 26.87 31.82
CA TYR A 316 14.82 27.98 32.74
C TYR A 316 15.62 27.88 34.06
N TRP A 317 16.13 26.69 34.38
CA TRP A 317 17.01 26.42 35.52
C TRP A 317 18.42 25.99 35.10
N ASN A 318 18.76 26.11 33.81
CA ASN A 318 20.05 25.68 33.26
C ASN A 318 20.39 24.21 33.63
N ILE A 319 19.38 23.33 33.65
CA ILE A 319 19.57 21.92 33.95
C ILE A 319 19.68 21.14 32.63
N VAL A 320 20.75 20.37 32.49
CA VAL A 320 20.90 19.45 31.36
C VAL A 320 20.13 18.16 31.64
N GLN A 321 19.29 17.76 30.70
CA GLN A 321 18.48 16.55 30.77
C GLN A 321 19.08 15.45 29.89
N VAL A 322 19.28 14.27 30.48
CA VAL A 322 19.72 13.05 29.78
C VAL A 322 18.61 11.99 29.90
N SER A 323 17.81 11.83 28.85
CA SER A 323 16.80 10.77 28.79
C SER A 323 17.43 9.41 28.46
N PHE A 324 16.91 8.35 29.06
CA PHE A 324 17.36 6.98 28.82
C PHE A 324 16.38 6.13 27.99
N GLY A 325 15.17 6.64 27.72
CA GLY A 325 14.10 5.83 27.12
C GLY A 325 13.22 6.53 26.07
N SER A 326 13.33 7.85 25.91
CA SER A 326 12.51 8.59 24.94
C SER A 326 13.01 8.46 23.50
N THR A 327 12.20 7.84 22.63
CA THR A 327 12.53 7.55 21.22
C THR A 327 11.91 8.51 20.21
N SER A 328 11.17 9.54 20.65
CA SER A 328 10.51 10.50 19.74
C SER A 328 11.52 11.28 18.88
N PRO A 329 11.36 11.33 17.55
CA PRO A 329 12.22 12.13 16.68
C PRO A 329 12.15 13.64 16.94
N ALA A 330 11.04 14.17 17.45
CA ALA A 330 10.86 15.61 17.71
C ALA A 330 11.93 16.18 18.66
N LEU A 331 12.32 15.39 19.67
CA LEU A 331 13.33 15.74 20.67
C LEU A 331 14.76 15.95 20.11
N SER A 332 14.97 15.66 18.84
CA SER A 332 16.27 15.86 18.17
C SER A 332 16.50 17.34 17.81
N ASP A 333 15.44 18.16 17.78
CA ASP A 333 15.53 19.58 17.46
C ASP A 333 16.14 20.38 18.62
N ARG A 334 17.42 20.77 18.47
CA ARG A 334 18.15 21.57 19.45
C ARG A 334 17.63 23.01 19.57
N SER A 335 16.88 23.51 18.60
CA SER A 335 16.29 24.85 18.68
C SER A 335 15.15 24.89 19.70
N GLU A 336 14.37 23.81 19.79
CA GLU A 336 13.30 23.65 20.76
C GLU A 336 13.82 23.06 22.09
N PHE A 337 14.77 22.12 22.03
CA PHE A 337 15.29 21.39 23.19
C PHE A 337 16.82 21.59 23.37
N PRO A 338 17.28 22.79 23.76
CA PRO A 338 18.71 23.12 23.75
C PRO A 338 19.55 22.35 24.78
N LEU A 339 18.98 22.04 25.94
CA LEU A 339 19.66 21.32 27.05
C LEU A 339 19.33 19.83 27.12
N PHE A 340 18.81 19.25 26.03
CA PHE A 340 18.41 17.85 25.98
C PHE A 340 19.48 16.97 25.31
N CYS A 341 19.67 15.77 25.85
CA CYS A 341 20.43 14.66 25.29
C CYS A 341 19.76 13.32 25.65
N ARG A 342 20.08 12.24 24.93
CA ARG A 342 19.56 10.91 25.27
C ARG A 342 20.49 9.76 24.95
N THR A 343 20.49 8.73 25.80
CA THR A 343 21.26 7.49 25.59
C THR A 343 20.50 6.40 24.84
N VAL A 344 19.22 6.60 24.56
CA VAL A 344 18.48 5.78 23.59
C VAL A 344 18.54 6.47 22.23
N ALA A 345 18.65 5.69 21.16
CA ALA A 345 18.62 6.22 19.81
C ALA A 345 17.16 6.42 19.35
N PRO A 346 16.80 7.53 18.66
CA PRO A 346 15.46 7.70 18.11
C PRO A 346 15.16 6.74 16.97
N ASP A 347 13.87 6.54 16.69
CA ASP A 347 13.43 5.66 15.61
C ASP A 347 13.87 6.13 14.21
N SER A 348 14.09 7.44 14.02
CA SER A 348 14.63 8.02 12.78
C SER A 348 16.10 7.66 12.56
N SER A 349 16.89 7.50 13.63
CA SER A 349 18.31 7.13 13.52
C SER A 349 18.54 5.76 12.89
N HIS A 350 17.50 4.93 12.83
CA HIS A 350 17.52 3.61 12.20
C HIS A 350 17.27 3.67 10.68
N ASN A 351 16.91 4.82 10.11
CA ASN A 351 16.63 4.97 8.68
C ASN A 351 17.82 4.62 7.77
N PRO A 352 19.06 5.06 8.05
CA PRO A 352 20.23 4.64 7.28
C PRO A 352 20.43 3.11 7.29
N ALA A 353 20.13 2.47 8.42
CA ALA A 353 20.17 1.03 8.53
C ALA A 353 19.09 0.37 7.66
N ARG A 354 17.84 0.86 7.71
CA ARG A 354 16.73 0.35 6.87
C ARG A 354 17.08 0.44 5.39
N ILE A 355 17.64 1.56 4.95
CA ILE A 355 18.07 1.78 3.55
C ILE A 355 19.16 0.80 3.15
N ALA A 356 20.18 0.61 3.99
CA ALA A 356 21.23 -0.37 3.74
C ALA A 356 20.68 -1.81 3.64
N PHE A 357 19.67 -2.16 4.46
CA PHE A 357 19.02 -3.47 4.42
C PHE A 357 18.25 -3.66 3.11
N ILE A 358 17.49 -2.65 2.69
CA ILE A 358 16.73 -2.65 1.44
C ILE A 358 17.66 -2.84 0.23
N ARG A 359 18.79 -2.13 0.22
CA ARG A 359 19.83 -2.26 -0.82
C ARG A 359 20.44 -3.66 -0.89
N GLN A 360 20.68 -4.29 0.26
CA GLN A 360 21.26 -5.64 0.30
C GLN A 360 20.39 -6.68 -0.42
N PHE A 361 19.06 -6.50 -0.42
CA PHE A 361 18.11 -7.38 -1.10
C PHE A 361 17.73 -6.92 -2.52
N GLY A 362 18.31 -5.83 -3.02
CA GLY A 362 18.02 -5.31 -4.35
C GLY A 362 16.59 -4.78 -4.50
N TRP A 363 15.95 -4.37 -3.41
CA TRP A 363 14.61 -3.80 -3.44
C TRP A 363 14.67 -2.33 -3.88
N ASP A 364 14.04 -2.02 -5.00
CA ASP A 364 14.03 -0.69 -5.61
C ASP A 364 12.79 0.15 -5.27
N THR A 365 11.74 -0.51 -4.75
CA THR A 365 10.44 0.09 -4.47
C THR A 365 9.91 -0.38 -3.12
N VAL A 366 9.46 0.56 -2.29
CA VAL A 366 8.88 0.30 -0.97
C VAL A 366 7.59 1.11 -0.76
N THR A 367 6.83 0.78 0.26
CA THR A 367 5.70 1.59 0.72
C THR A 367 5.77 1.77 2.22
N ALA A 368 5.56 3.00 2.69
CA ALA A 368 5.52 3.30 4.11
C ALA A 368 4.08 3.24 4.65
N PHE A 369 3.92 2.68 5.85
CA PHE A 369 2.66 2.52 6.54
C PHE A 369 2.82 2.91 8.02
N SER A 370 2.31 4.06 8.43
CA SER A 370 2.54 4.62 9.77
C SER A 370 1.28 5.03 10.51
N GLN A 371 1.30 4.88 11.83
CA GLN A 371 0.25 5.41 12.70
C GLN A 371 0.32 6.95 12.74
N ASN A 372 -0.84 7.61 12.82
CA ASN A 372 -0.98 9.07 12.82
C ASN A 372 -0.69 9.68 14.20
N GLU A 373 0.48 9.37 14.74
CA GLU A 373 1.06 10.03 15.91
C GLU A 373 2.46 10.48 15.54
N GLU A 374 2.87 11.62 16.08
CA GLU A 374 4.11 12.30 15.72
C GLU A 374 5.36 11.40 15.86
N VAL A 375 5.41 10.60 16.92
CA VAL A 375 6.49 9.63 17.18
C VAL A 375 6.70 8.66 16.01
N TYR A 376 5.63 8.24 15.34
CA TYR A 376 5.71 7.27 14.24
C TYR A 376 5.82 7.92 12.87
N SER A 377 5.10 9.03 12.64
CA SER A 377 5.01 9.69 11.34
C SER A 377 6.28 10.48 11.00
N LEU A 378 6.91 11.17 11.96
CA LEU A 378 8.15 11.92 11.73
C LEU A 378 9.30 11.02 11.26
N ALA A 379 9.47 9.85 11.90
CA ALA A 379 10.51 8.90 11.53
C ALA A 379 10.34 8.39 10.09
N VAL A 380 9.08 8.24 9.64
CA VAL A 380 8.75 7.83 8.27
C VAL A 380 8.92 8.96 7.27
N ASN A 381 8.54 10.19 7.62
CA ASN A 381 8.72 11.35 6.75
C ASN A 381 10.20 11.57 6.41
N GLU A 382 11.08 11.46 7.42
CA GLU A 382 12.53 11.51 7.21
C GLU A 382 13.05 10.30 6.42
N LEU A 383 12.44 9.13 6.60
CA LEU A 383 12.82 7.95 5.80
C LEU A 383 12.51 8.15 4.32
N VAL A 384 11.36 8.74 3.98
CA VAL A 384 10.96 8.98 2.58
C VAL A 384 11.98 9.88 1.87
N THR A 385 12.42 10.96 2.51
CA THR A 385 13.44 11.85 1.92
C THR A 385 14.80 11.15 1.77
N GLN A 386 15.20 10.33 2.75
CA GLN A 386 16.44 9.55 2.65
C GLN A 386 16.37 8.43 1.60
N LEU A 387 15.19 7.84 1.36
CA LEU A 387 14.97 6.84 0.30
C LEU A 387 15.14 7.45 -1.09
N GLU A 388 14.59 8.65 -1.31
CA GLU A 388 14.75 9.40 -2.56
C GLU A 388 16.22 9.72 -2.84
N ALA A 389 16.95 10.23 -1.83
CA ALA A 389 18.39 10.45 -1.92
C ALA A 389 19.19 9.15 -2.18
N ALA A 390 18.62 8.00 -1.83
CA ALA A 390 19.21 6.68 -2.02
C ALA A 390 18.85 6.00 -3.36
N ASN A 391 18.11 6.67 -4.25
CA ASN A 391 17.54 6.12 -5.50
C ASN A 391 16.58 4.93 -5.27
N ILE A 392 15.81 4.94 -4.18
CA ILE A 392 14.79 3.94 -3.87
C ILE A 392 13.42 4.62 -3.92
N THR A 393 12.50 4.10 -4.72
CA THR A 393 11.18 4.72 -4.91
C THR A 393 10.25 4.38 -3.76
N CYS A 394 9.72 5.38 -3.06
CA CYS A 394 8.59 5.20 -2.15
C CYS A 394 7.28 5.31 -2.95
N ALA A 395 6.60 4.19 -3.20
CA ALA A 395 5.39 4.17 -4.03
C ALA A 395 4.21 4.92 -3.39
N ALA A 396 4.12 4.89 -2.06
CA ALA A 396 3.18 5.69 -1.27
C ALA A 396 3.67 5.77 0.18
N SER A 397 3.22 6.80 0.90
CA SER A 397 3.29 6.89 2.34
C SER A 397 1.87 6.99 2.88
N ILE A 398 1.39 5.95 3.57
CA ILE A 398 0.02 5.86 4.07
C ILE A 398 0.06 6.02 5.59
N THR A 399 -0.69 7.00 6.08
CA THR A 399 -0.92 7.23 7.51
C THR A 399 -2.29 6.69 7.92
N PHE A 400 -2.40 6.10 9.12
CA PHE A 400 -3.66 5.58 9.64
C PHE A 400 -3.89 5.96 11.12
N ALA A 401 -5.15 6.03 11.52
CA ALA A 401 -5.59 6.06 12.91
C ALA A 401 -6.08 4.67 13.34
N GLU A 402 -6.22 4.45 14.66
CA GLU A 402 -6.72 3.17 15.17
C GLU A 402 -8.14 2.83 14.65
N SER A 403 -8.95 3.84 14.32
CA SER A 403 -10.30 3.65 13.80
C SER A 403 -10.36 3.19 12.34
N ASP A 404 -9.38 3.55 11.50
CA ASP A 404 -9.44 3.38 10.04
C ASP A 404 -8.34 2.46 9.46
N PHE A 405 -7.46 1.90 10.29
CA PHE A 405 -6.31 1.07 9.84
C PHE A 405 -6.67 -0.05 8.86
N LYS A 406 -7.88 -0.62 8.95
CA LYS A 406 -8.35 -1.67 8.02
C LYS A 406 -8.56 -1.15 6.60
N GLU A 407 -9.17 0.03 6.47
CA GLU A 407 -9.41 0.65 5.17
C GLU A 407 -8.09 1.07 4.53
N GLN A 408 -7.19 1.65 5.33
CA GLN A 408 -5.84 2.03 4.89
C GLN A 408 -5.02 0.80 4.45
N LEU A 409 -5.16 -0.33 5.14
CA LEU A 409 -4.50 -1.59 4.75
C LEU A 409 -5.06 -2.15 3.43
N GLN A 410 -6.36 -1.98 3.17
CA GLN A 410 -6.96 -2.33 1.87
C GLN A 410 -6.46 -1.40 0.76
N GLN A 411 -6.28 -0.11 1.03
CA GLN A 411 -5.65 0.81 0.07
C GLN A 411 -4.21 0.40 -0.22
N LEU A 412 -3.44 0.06 0.81
CA LEU A 412 -2.08 -0.49 0.67
C LEU A 412 -2.08 -1.75 -0.22
N LYS A 413 -3.03 -2.66 -0.04
CA LYS A 413 -3.16 -3.85 -0.88
C LYS A 413 -3.42 -3.53 -2.36
N LYS A 414 -4.19 -2.48 -2.65
CA LYS A 414 -4.51 -2.05 -4.04
C LYS A 414 -3.29 -1.51 -4.79
N LEU A 415 -2.27 -0.99 -4.08
CA LEU A 415 -1.02 -0.53 -4.69
C LEU A 415 -0.15 -1.68 -5.23
N ASP A 416 -0.44 -2.93 -4.85
CA ASP A 416 0.33 -4.13 -5.21
C ASP A 416 1.83 -4.08 -4.83
N THR A 417 2.19 -3.25 -3.85
CA THR A 417 3.56 -3.13 -3.34
C THR A 417 3.85 -4.21 -2.33
N ARG A 418 5.06 -4.78 -2.40
CA ARG A 418 5.41 -6.03 -1.68
C ARG A 418 6.38 -5.82 -0.52
N ILE A 419 7.13 -4.73 -0.52
CA ILE A 419 8.04 -4.35 0.56
C ILE A 419 7.41 -3.20 1.35
N ILE A 420 7.05 -3.47 2.59
CA ILE A 420 6.29 -2.54 3.42
C ILE A 420 7.11 -2.16 4.64
N ILE A 421 7.25 -0.84 4.87
CA ILE A 421 7.93 -0.28 6.02
C ILE A 421 6.87 0.22 7.01
N GLY A 422 6.75 -0.46 8.14
CA GLY A 422 5.76 -0.16 9.18
C GLY A 422 6.32 0.68 10.33
N SER A 423 5.58 1.67 10.79
CA SER A 423 5.89 2.44 12.01
C SER A 423 4.61 2.65 12.83
N PHE A 424 4.42 1.85 13.88
CA PHE A 424 3.21 1.85 14.69
C PHE A 424 3.42 1.16 16.03
N SER A 425 2.49 1.35 16.96
CA SER A 425 2.61 0.86 18.34
C SER A 425 2.61 -0.67 18.43
N GLN A 426 3.21 -1.20 19.51
CA GLN A 426 3.23 -2.64 19.80
C GLN A 426 1.82 -3.25 19.94
N GLU A 427 0.85 -2.45 20.33
CA GLU A 427 -0.56 -2.85 20.46
C GLU A 427 -1.26 -2.99 19.11
N MET A 428 -0.85 -2.21 18.11
CA MET A 428 -1.40 -2.26 16.76
C MET A 428 -0.83 -3.43 15.93
N ILE A 429 0.38 -3.93 16.22
CA ILE A 429 0.99 -5.08 15.53
C ILE A 429 0.02 -6.28 15.41
N PRO A 430 -0.54 -6.85 16.49
CA PRO A 430 -1.44 -8.00 16.36
C PRO A 430 -2.73 -7.66 15.58
N LYS A 431 -3.26 -6.44 15.68
CA LYS A 431 -4.46 -6.01 14.95
C LYS A 431 -4.19 -5.93 13.44
N ILE A 432 -3.08 -5.31 13.04
CA ILE A 432 -2.66 -5.16 11.64
C ILE A 432 -2.33 -6.51 11.02
N PHE A 433 -1.53 -7.36 11.69
CA PHE A 433 -1.13 -8.64 11.11
C PHE A 433 -2.27 -9.66 11.03
N CYS A 434 -3.27 -9.58 11.92
CA CYS A 434 -4.50 -10.36 11.76
C CYS A 434 -5.29 -9.94 10.49
N GLU A 435 -5.35 -8.65 10.17
CA GLU A 435 -6.01 -8.18 8.95
C GLU A 435 -5.16 -8.45 7.70
N ALA A 436 -3.84 -8.30 7.79
CA ALA A 436 -2.90 -8.68 6.74
C ALA A 436 -3.01 -10.17 6.38
N PHE A 437 -3.25 -11.04 7.37
CA PHE A 437 -3.54 -12.45 7.12
C PHE A 437 -4.80 -12.64 6.26
N ARG A 438 -5.89 -11.93 6.57
CA ARG A 438 -7.15 -11.98 5.82
C ARG A 438 -7.00 -11.47 4.39
N LEU A 439 -6.17 -10.44 4.19
CA LEU A 439 -5.87 -9.85 2.89
C LEU A 439 -4.78 -10.61 2.11
N GLY A 440 -4.20 -11.66 2.69
CA GLY A 440 -3.10 -12.43 2.07
C GLY A 440 -1.82 -11.61 1.88
N MET A 441 -1.52 -10.69 2.78
CA MET A 441 -0.34 -9.81 2.77
C MET A 441 0.82 -10.37 3.63
N PHE A 442 1.12 -11.66 3.47
CA PHE A 442 2.15 -12.35 4.24
C PHE A 442 2.81 -13.47 3.41
N GLY A 443 3.84 -14.12 3.96
CA GLY A 443 4.48 -15.26 3.34
C GLY A 443 5.45 -14.86 2.22
N ALA A 444 5.42 -15.59 1.11
CA ALA A 444 6.46 -15.49 0.07
C ALA A 444 6.42 -14.21 -0.76
N GLU A 445 5.26 -13.56 -0.81
CA GLU A 445 5.07 -12.41 -1.69
C GLU A 445 5.23 -11.07 -0.98
N TYR A 446 5.43 -11.03 0.34
CA TYR A 446 5.47 -9.80 1.12
C TYR A 446 6.63 -9.81 2.12
N ALA A 447 7.31 -8.68 2.23
CA ALA A 447 8.28 -8.42 3.29
C ALA A 447 7.82 -7.23 4.13
N TRP A 448 7.75 -7.42 5.44
CA TRP A 448 7.41 -6.38 6.40
C TRP A 448 8.65 -5.99 7.21
N LEU A 449 8.97 -4.71 7.22
CA LEU A 449 10.03 -4.11 8.03
C LEU A 449 9.42 -3.10 9.01
N VAL A 450 9.32 -3.47 10.28
CA VAL A 450 8.58 -2.69 11.29
C VAL A 450 9.51 -2.06 12.32
N ALA A 451 9.26 -0.81 12.71
CA ALA A 451 10.00 -0.14 13.78
C ALA A 451 9.75 -0.78 15.16
N GLY A 452 10.79 -0.84 15.98
CA GLY A 452 10.70 -1.26 17.37
C GLY A 452 11.07 -2.73 17.64
N MET A 453 10.68 -3.20 18.82
CA MET A 453 11.00 -4.55 19.28
C MET A 453 10.16 -5.63 18.61
N PRO A 454 10.66 -6.88 18.54
CA PRO A 454 9.83 -8.02 18.21
C PRO A 454 8.56 -8.08 19.08
N PRO A 455 7.39 -8.36 18.49
CA PRO A 455 6.12 -8.30 19.18
C PRO A 455 6.04 -9.30 20.35
N ARG A 456 5.66 -8.80 21.53
CA ARG A 456 5.34 -9.62 22.71
C ARG A 456 3.84 -9.76 22.83
N ILE A 457 3.27 -10.83 22.28
CA ILE A 457 1.82 -11.05 22.33
C ILE A 457 1.40 -11.46 23.75
N ARG A 458 0.84 -10.51 24.50
CA ARG A 458 0.21 -10.73 25.80
C ARG A 458 -1.31 -10.82 25.62
N GLY A 459 -1.95 -11.73 26.36
CA GLY A 459 -3.41 -11.87 26.36
C GLY A 459 -4.01 -12.60 25.15
N ALA A 460 -5.27 -12.29 24.87
CA ALA A 460 -6.03 -12.84 23.75
C ALA A 460 -5.71 -12.09 22.46
N ALA A 461 -5.34 -12.83 21.40
CA ALA A 461 -5.06 -12.24 20.11
C ALA A 461 -6.38 -11.85 19.39
N PRO A 462 -6.39 -10.79 18.55
CA PRO A 462 -7.59 -10.39 17.78
C PRO A 462 -8.07 -11.44 16.76
N CYS A 463 -7.24 -12.43 16.45
CA CYS A 463 -7.55 -13.58 15.59
C CYS A 463 -6.91 -14.85 16.15
N ALA A 464 -7.17 -16.00 15.52
CA ALA A 464 -6.62 -17.28 15.99
C ALA A 464 -5.08 -17.24 16.01
N ARG A 465 -4.46 -17.76 17.09
CA ARG A 465 -3.00 -17.72 17.29
C ARG A 465 -2.22 -18.33 16.12
N ALA A 466 -2.74 -19.38 15.50
CA ALA A 466 -2.11 -20.00 14.33
C ALA A 466 -2.14 -19.08 13.08
N GLN A 467 -3.20 -18.30 12.89
CA GLN A 467 -3.29 -17.32 11.80
C GLN A 467 -2.29 -16.18 12.01
N LEU A 468 -2.24 -15.65 13.23
CA LEU A 468 -1.32 -14.58 13.59
C LEU A 468 0.15 -15.03 13.50
N ALA A 469 0.47 -16.24 13.98
CA ALA A 469 1.82 -16.79 13.85
C ALA A 469 2.26 -16.93 12.39
N ARG A 470 1.37 -17.36 11.49
CA ARG A 470 1.67 -17.43 10.04
C ARG A 470 1.83 -16.06 9.40
N ALA A 471 1.10 -15.05 9.87
CA ALA A 471 1.20 -13.68 9.37
C ALA A 471 2.49 -12.99 9.81
N LEU A 472 2.95 -13.27 11.04
CA LEU A 472 4.16 -12.73 11.63
C LEU A 472 5.44 -13.44 11.18
N GLU A 473 5.33 -14.65 10.61
CA GLU A 473 6.50 -15.38 10.12
C GLU A 473 7.21 -14.58 9.01
N GLY A 474 8.52 -14.37 9.17
CA GLY A 474 9.33 -13.56 8.26
C GLY A 474 9.28 -12.04 8.53
N LEU A 475 8.48 -11.57 9.49
CA LEU A 475 8.49 -10.17 9.94
C LEU A 475 9.89 -9.78 10.41
N VAL A 476 10.41 -8.67 9.88
CA VAL A 476 11.65 -8.06 10.31
C VAL A 476 11.34 -6.82 11.16
N THR A 477 11.90 -6.72 12.36
CA THR A 477 11.80 -5.52 13.20
C THR A 477 13.16 -4.85 13.36
N VAL A 478 13.16 -3.52 13.50
CA VAL A 478 14.39 -2.69 13.58
C VAL A 478 14.37 -1.82 14.83
N THR A 479 15.41 -1.93 15.65
CA THR A 479 15.57 -1.16 16.90
C THR A 479 17.05 -1.07 17.29
N ALA A 480 17.39 -0.30 18.32
CA ALA A 480 18.74 -0.23 18.86
C ALA A 480 19.20 -1.59 19.43
N HIS A 481 20.45 -1.97 19.14
CA HIS A 481 21.12 -3.08 19.82
C HIS A 481 21.34 -2.73 21.30
N ARG A 482 21.17 -3.71 22.19
CA ARG A 482 21.05 -3.51 23.65
C ARG A 482 22.13 -4.22 24.42
N GLY A 483 23.35 -4.10 23.94
CA GLY A 483 24.47 -4.85 24.48
C GLY A 483 25.75 -4.53 23.74
N ILE A 484 26.83 -5.06 24.28
CA ILE A 484 28.13 -5.07 23.63
C ILE A 484 28.12 -6.15 22.55
N VAL A 485 28.59 -5.81 21.35
CA VAL A 485 28.75 -6.78 20.26
C VAL A 485 30.02 -7.59 20.51
N GLY A 486 29.87 -8.91 20.69
CA GLY A 486 30.97 -9.81 21.07
C GLY A 486 31.30 -9.77 22.57
N ASP A 487 32.44 -10.35 22.94
CA ASP A 487 32.83 -10.60 24.34
C ASP A 487 33.73 -9.50 24.94
N LEU A 488 33.46 -8.23 24.60
CA LEU A 488 34.21 -7.10 25.15
C LEU A 488 33.65 -6.69 26.53
N THR A 489 34.51 -6.10 27.36
CA THR A 489 34.13 -5.50 28.65
C THR A 489 33.81 -4.02 28.45
N SER A 490 32.74 -3.54 29.08
CA SER A 490 32.40 -2.12 29.09
C SER A 490 33.43 -1.30 29.86
N PHE A 491 33.36 0.03 29.73
CA PHE A 491 34.13 0.99 30.52
C PHE A 491 33.93 0.81 32.03
N SER A 492 32.75 0.36 32.46
CA SER A 492 32.49 0.07 33.88
C SER A 492 33.08 -1.26 34.36
N GLY A 493 33.71 -2.04 33.47
CA GLY A 493 34.27 -3.37 33.78
C GLY A 493 33.28 -4.52 33.68
N LEU A 494 32.09 -4.32 33.11
CA LEU A 494 31.05 -5.34 33.01
C LEU A 494 30.94 -5.90 31.59
N THR A 495 30.78 -7.22 31.46
CA THR A 495 30.29 -7.85 30.23
C THR A 495 28.76 -7.86 30.22
N ASN A 496 28.15 -8.20 29.07
CA ASN A 496 26.69 -8.38 28.98
C ASN A 496 26.17 -9.37 30.04
N GLU A 497 26.86 -10.51 30.21
CA GLU A 497 26.47 -11.52 31.20
C GLU A 497 26.62 -11.04 32.65
N MET A 498 27.71 -10.33 32.97
CA MET A 498 27.94 -9.79 34.31
C MET A 498 26.86 -8.79 34.69
N PHE A 499 26.51 -7.88 33.77
CA PHE A 499 25.44 -6.91 33.99
C PHE A 499 24.09 -7.60 34.25
N HIS A 500 23.75 -8.63 33.46
CA HIS A 500 22.53 -9.41 33.68
C HIS A 500 22.51 -10.09 35.06
N ARG A 501 23.63 -10.72 35.47
CA ARG A 501 23.74 -11.37 36.79
C ARG A 501 23.59 -10.40 37.95
N GLU A 502 24.15 -9.20 37.86
CA GLU A 502 24.02 -8.19 38.91
C GLU A 502 22.60 -7.64 39.03
N MET A 503 21.93 -7.43 37.89
CA MET A 503 20.52 -7.05 37.88
C MET A 503 19.61 -8.15 38.44
N GLU A 504 19.89 -9.42 38.12
CA GLU A 504 19.19 -10.57 38.70
C GLU A 504 19.44 -10.68 40.21
N ALA A 505 20.66 -10.41 40.68
CA ALA A 505 20.98 -10.36 42.11
C ALA A 505 20.23 -9.25 42.86
N ALA A 506 19.90 -8.15 42.18
CA ALA A 506 19.01 -7.11 42.70
C ALA A 506 17.52 -7.53 42.72
N GLY A 507 17.18 -8.71 42.19
CA GLY A 507 15.83 -9.28 42.20
C GLY A 507 14.88 -8.67 41.17
N VAL A 508 15.41 -8.02 40.11
CA VAL A 508 14.59 -7.32 39.11
C VAL A 508 14.89 -7.82 37.70
N PRO A 509 13.87 -8.18 36.88
CA PRO A 509 14.10 -8.60 35.50
C PRO A 509 14.62 -7.45 34.64
N VAL A 510 15.62 -7.70 33.80
CA VAL A 510 16.23 -6.66 32.95
C VAL A 510 15.27 -6.18 31.87
N SER A 511 14.88 -4.91 31.95
CA SER A 511 14.06 -4.26 30.95
C SER A 511 14.85 -3.92 29.67
N PRO A 512 14.15 -3.72 28.54
CA PRO A 512 14.68 -3.11 27.33
C PRO A 512 15.62 -1.91 27.47
N PHE A 513 15.36 -1.04 28.45
CA PHE A 513 16.04 0.25 28.59
C PHE A 513 17.04 0.26 29.76
N ALA A 514 17.06 -0.78 30.61
CA ALA A 514 17.96 -0.85 31.75
C ALA A 514 19.46 -0.66 31.38
N PRO A 515 20.00 -1.25 30.29
CA PRO A 515 21.36 -0.96 29.84
C PRO A 515 21.59 0.53 29.51
N GLN A 516 20.62 1.17 28.84
CA GLN A 516 20.68 2.59 28.46
C GLN A 516 20.58 3.51 29.68
N THR A 517 19.77 3.13 30.68
CA THR A 517 19.67 3.85 31.96
C THR A 517 20.96 3.76 32.75
N TYR A 518 21.59 2.58 32.81
CA TYR A 518 22.89 2.40 33.45
C TYR A 518 23.93 3.30 32.77
N ASP A 519 24.02 3.25 31.43
CA ASP A 519 24.95 4.09 30.68
C ASP A 519 24.64 5.59 30.79
N ALA A 520 23.37 6.00 30.97
CA ALA A 520 23.00 7.40 31.16
C ALA A 520 23.59 7.99 32.45
N VAL A 521 23.60 7.22 33.54
CA VAL A 521 24.26 7.64 34.79
C VAL A 521 25.77 7.76 34.58
N TRP A 522 26.39 6.82 33.85
CA TRP A 522 27.82 6.89 33.51
C TRP A 522 28.14 8.09 32.63
N VAL A 523 27.30 8.40 31.64
CA VAL A 523 27.40 9.59 30.79
C VAL A 523 27.40 10.86 31.64
N ILE A 524 26.44 10.99 32.55
CA ILE A 524 26.36 12.13 33.49
C ILE A 524 27.63 12.21 34.34
N ALA A 525 28.03 11.11 34.98
CA ALA A 525 29.20 11.08 35.86
C ALA A 525 30.51 11.46 35.12
N LEU A 526 30.70 10.94 33.91
CA LEU A 526 31.88 11.24 33.09
C LEU A 526 31.88 12.70 32.59
N ALA A 527 30.72 13.24 32.20
CA ALA A 527 30.61 14.64 31.79
C ALA A 527 30.93 15.58 32.95
N LEU A 528 30.37 15.34 34.13
CA LEU A 528 30.67 16.10 35.35
C LEU A 528 32.15 15.99 35.75
N SER A 529 32.74 14.79 35.65
CA SER A 529 34.15 14.56 35.97
C SER A 529 35.08 15.33 35.04
N LYS A 530 34.83 15.30 33.72
CA LYS A 530 35.62 16.06 32.74
C LYS A 530 35.47 17.57 32.92
N ALA A 531 34.26 18.07 33.18
CA ALA A 531 34.02 19.49 33.44
C ALA A 531 34.80 19.96 34.69
N GLU A 532 34.73 19.19 35.78
CA GLU A 532 35.49 19.48 37.01
C GLU A 532 37.01 19.46 36.76
N GLN A 533 37.52 18.49 36.00
CA GLN A 533 38.93 18.44 35.62
C GLN A 533 39.35 19.65 34.78
N GLN A 534 38.51 20.09 33.85
CA GLN A 534 38.77 21.26 33.02
C GLN A 534 38.81 22.54 33.87
N TRP A 535 37.85 22.71 34.77
CA TRP A 535 37.82 23.84 35.70
C TRP A 535 39.03 23.89 36.62
N ARG A 536 39.47 22.74 37.18
CA ARG A 536 40.69 22.67 38.00
C ARG A 536 41.96 23.04 37.23
N LYS A 537 42.04 22.73 35.93
CA LYS A 537 43.18 23.12 35.09
C LYS A 537 43.21 24.62 34.83
N LEU A 538 42.03 25.23 34.61
CA LEU A 538 41.90 26.68 34.37
C LEU A 538 42.24 27.49 35.63
N ASP A 539 41.78 27.03 36.79
CA ASP A 539 42.08 27.65 38.10
C ASP A 539 43.60 27.71 38.38
N PHE A 540 44.37 26.74 37.85
CA PHE A 540 45.83 26.69 38.01
C PHE A 540 46.59 27.64 37.06
N GLN A 541 45.99 28.07 35.95
CA GLN A 541 46.71 28.76 34.87
C GLN A 541 46.47 30.27 34.78
N ASN A 542 45.35 30.81 35.26
CA ASN A 542 45.10 32.24 35.39
C ASN A 542 43.72 32.47 36.03
N THR A 543 43.66 33.01 37.24
CA THR A 543 42.61 34.01 37.52
C THR A 543 42.99 35.00 38.62
N PRO A 544 42.94 36.32 38.32
CA PRO A 544 42.65 37.36 39.30
C PRO A 544 41.24 37.13 39.86
N GLU A 545 41.05 37.40 41.14
CA GLU A 545 39.80 37.49 41.91
C GLU A 545 38.47 37.21 41.14
N GLY A 546 37.86 36.02 41.31
CA GLY A 546 36.39 35.91 41.26
C GLY A 546 35.73 34.72 40.56
N SER A 547 36.39 33.91 39.72
CA SER A 547 35.71 32.78 39.08
C SER A 547 35.65 31.57 40.01
N LYS A 548 34.54 31.43 40.74
CA LYS A 548 34.16 30.21 41.47
C LYS A 548 33.86 29.08 40.45
N LEU A 549 34.92 28.46 39.94
CA LEU A 549 34.89 27.33 39.02
C LEU A 549 34.94 26.02 39.81
N GLY A 550 34.04 25.09 39.51
CA GLY A 550 33.94 23.80 40.21
C GLY A 550 32.51 23.40 40.54
N LEU A 551 32.26 22.09 40.62
CA LEU A 551 30.93 21.51 40.89
C LEU A 551 30.32 21.97 42.22
N GLY A 552 31.16 22.35 43.20
CA GLY A 552 30.70 22.86 44.49
C GLY A 552 30.04 24.25 44.44
N HIS A 553 30.11 24.93 43.29
CA HIS A 553 29.55 26.27 43.07
C HIS A 553 28.42 26.27 42.03
N PHE A 554 27.82 25.10 41.77
CA PHE A 554 26.67 24.98 40.90
C PHE A 554 25.47 25.77 41.45
N ASP A 555 24.80 26.49 40.55
CA ASP A 555 23.52 27.15 40.81
C ASP A 555 22.69 27.19 39.51
N TYR A 556 21.37 27.28 39.64
CA TYR A 556 20.45 27.24 38.51
C TYR A 556 20.54 28.46 37.59
N ASP A 557 21.17 29.55 38.03
CA ASP A 557 21.39 30.74 37.20
C ASP A 557 22.71 30.68 36.37
N ARG A 558 23.52 29.64 36.56
CA ARG A 558 24.83 29.46 35.89
C ARG A 558 24.69 28.77 34.53
N LYS A 559 24.35 29.55 33.50
CA LYS A 559 24.27 29.07 32.11
C LYS A 559 25.60 28.53 31.58
N ASP A 560 26.72 29.13 32.00
CA ASP A 560 28.07 28.73 31.63
C ASP A 560 28.38 27.28 32.04
N MET A 561 27.89 26.84 33.20
CA MET A 561 28.07 25.45 33.65
C MET A 561 27.25 24.48 32.80
N ALA A 562 26.01 24.84 32.44
CA ALA A 562 25.16 24.00 31.59
C ALA A 562 25.73 23.84 30.17
N GLU A 563 26.24 24.92 29.58
CA GLU A 563 26.92 24.90 28.29
C GLU A 563 28.19 24.02 28.33
N GLU A 564 28.96 24.11 29.42
CA GLU A 564 30.13 23.25 29.63
C GLU A 564 29.74 21.77 29.76
N PHE A 565 28.67 21.44 30.51
CA PHE A 565 28.18 20.08 30.62
C PHE A 565 27.75 19.52 29.26
N LEU A 566 27.03 20.30 28.45
CA LEU A 566 26.67 19.92 27.09
C LEU A 566 27.89 19.70 26.20
N ASN A 567 28.90 20.56 26.30
CA ASN A 567 30.15 20.42 25.55
C ASN A 567 30.88 19.12 25.94
N GLN A 568 30.93 18.78 27.23
CA GLN A 568 31.52 17.53 27.69
C GLN A 568 30.74 16.30 27.21
N LEU A 569 29.40 16.38 27.17
CA LEU A 569 28.56 15.32 26.61
C LEU A 569 28.79 15.12 25.11
N ALA A 570 28.87 16.21 24.33
CA ALA A 570 29.11 16.15 22.89
C ALA A 570 30.45 15.48 22.54
N ASN A 571 31.48 15.70 23.37
CA ASN A 571 32.82 15.13 23.18
C ASN A 571 33.02 13.77 23.88
N LEU A 572 31.95 13.17 24.41
CA LEU A 572 32.02 11.88 25.11
C LEU A 572 31.93 10.71 24.13
N SER A 573 32.88 9.79 24.21
CA SER A 573 32.85 8.51 23.50
C SER A 573 33.43 7.41 24.38
N PHE A 574 32.66 6.37 24.65
CA PHE A 574 33.11 5.18 25.38
C PHE A 574 32.24 3.95 25.06
N LEU A 575 32.71 2.77 25.45
CA LEU A 575 31.94 1.53 25.35
C LEU A 575 31.14 1.32 26.64
N GLY A 576 29.83 1.50 26.59
CA GLY A 576 28.90 1.23 27.70
C GLY A 576 28.38 -0.20 27.70
N VAL A 577 27.56 -0.56 28.68
CA VAL A 577 26.91 -1.89 28.74
C VAL A 577 25.87 -2.06 27.64
N SER A 578 25.28 -0.96 27.16
CA SER A 578 24.36 -0.97 26.01
C SER A 578 25.08 -0.91 24.66
N GLY A 579 26.42 -0.98 24.64
CA GLY A 579 27.25 -0.84 23.45
C GLY A 579 27.93 0.54 23.36
N PRO A 580 28.47 0.93 22.18
CA PRO A 580 29.15 2.21 22.03
C PRO A 580 28.20 3.38 22.31
N VAL A 581 28.68 4.35 23.09
CA VAL A 581 27.97 5.57 23.45
C VAL A 581 28.74 6.75 22.89
N SER A 582 28.09 7.51 22.00
CA SER A 582 28.57 8.76 21.43
C SER A 582 27.35 9.56 20.95
N PHE A 583 27.48 10.88 20.86
CA PHE A 583 26.36 11.76 20.56
C PHE A 583 26.57 12.49 19.22
N ASN A 584 25.48 12.68 18.49
CA ASN A 584 25.39 13.63 17.38
C ASN A 584 24.16 14.51 17.60
N GLY A 585 24.38 15.80 17.79
CA GLY A 585 23.31 16.65 18.30
C GLY A 585 22.85 16.13 19.66
N ALA A 586 21.54 16.04 19.89
CA ALA A 586 20.96 15.51 21.13
C ALA A 586 20.94 13.96 21.18
N ASP A 587 21.20 13.30 20.04
CA ASP A 587 20.92 11.89 19.86
C ASP A 587 22.15 11.01 20.04
N ARG A 588 21.91 9.80 20.55
CA ARG A 588 22.94 8.76 20.55
C ARG A 588 23.14 8.19 19.16
N ILE A 589 24.41 8.10 18.75
CA ILE A 589 24.85 7.24 17.65
C ILE A 589 25.09 5.84 18.22
N GLY A 590 24.21 4.90 17.88
CA GLY A 590 24.27 3.50 18.33
C GLY A 590 24.37 2.49 17.19
N THR A 591 24.34 1.21 17.55
CA THR A 591 24.22 0.11 16.58
C THR A 591 22.74 -0.24 16.41
N SER A 592 22.26 -0.29 15.17
CA SER A 592 20.90 -0.77 14.85
C SER A 592 20.91 -2.29 14.67
N ALA A 593 19.91 -2.97 15.21
CA ALA A 593 19.74 -4.41 15.12
C ALA A 593 18.45 -4.77 14.37
N PHE A 594 18.55 -5.77 13.50
CA PHE A 594 17.43 -6.36 12.79
C PHE A 594 17.10 -7.71 13.39
N TYR A 595 15.84 -7.91 13.77
CA TYR A 595 15.33 -9.18 14.25
C TYR A 595 14.32 -9.71 13.27
N GLN A 596 14.43 -10.99 12.89
CA GLN A 596 13.43 -11.65 12.07
C GLN A 596 12.74 -12.75 12.85
N ILE A 597 11.42 -12.85 12.73
CA ILE A 597 10.66 -13.99 13.26
C ILE A 597 10.90 -15.21 12.36
N GLN A 598 11.60 -16.21 12.91
CA GLN A 598 11.92 -17.48 12.24
C GLN A 598 11.47 -18.65 13.11
N GLY A 599 10.54 -19.46 12.62
CA GLY A 599 9.93 -20.54 13.39
C GLY A 599 9.21 -20.04 14.64
N GLY A 600 8.54 -18.88 14.53
CA GLY A 600 7.85 -18.24 15.65
C GLY A 600 8.74 -17.64 16.75
N ARG A 601 10.06 -17.58 16.57
CA ARG A 601 11.00 -16.95 17.51
C ARG A 601 11.77 -15.81 16.84
N PRO A 602 11.97 -14.67 17.52
CA PRO A 602 12.82 -13.61 17.00
C PRO A 602 14.28 -14.05 17.02
N LYS A 603 14.97 -13.93 15.89
CA LYS A 603 16.42 -14.12 15.79
C LYS A 603 17.07 -12.88 15.21
N THR A 604 18.24 -12.50 15.71
CA THR A 604 19.02 -11.40 15.14
C THR A 604 19.55 -11.82 13.76
N VAL A 605 19.31 -10.98 12.76
CA VAL A 605 19.69 -11.27 11.37
C VAL A 605 20.71 -10.30 10.77
N ALA A 606 20.77 -9.07 11.27
CA ALA A 606 21.76 -8.08 10.85
C ALA A 606 22.04 -7.07 11.97
N LEU A 607 23.26 -6.55 11.97
CA LEU A 607 23.69 -5.41 12.79
C LEU A 607 24.26 -4.34 11.86
N TYR A 608 23.93 -3.09 12.15
CA TYR A 608 24.37 -1.95 11.39
C TYR A 608 24.94 -0.89 12.33
N SER A 609 26.19 -0.50 12.09
CA SER A 609 26.83 0.61 12.79
C SER A 609 26.92 1.79 11.82
N HIS A 610 26.67 3.00 12.32
CA HIS A 610 26.62 4.21 11.50
C HIS A 610 27.89 4.38 10.66
N GLY A 611 27.74 4.48 9.33
CA GLY A 611 28.85 4.65 8.39
C GLY A 611 29.66 3.37 8.07
N ARG A 612 29.23 2.19 8.55
CA ARG A 612 29.87 0.90 8.25
C ARG A 612 28.92 -0.04 7.49
N GLU A 613 29.48 -1.06 6.85
CA GLU A 613 28.69 -2.11 6.22
C GLU A 613 27.90 -2.94 7.25
N MET A 614 26.80 -3.57 6.80
CA MET A 614 26.05 -4.52 7.62
C MET A 614 26.87 -5.80 7.82
N VAL A 615 27.45 -5.95 9.01
CA VAL A 615 28.25 -7.11 9.36
C VAL A 615 27.73 -7.71 10.67
N CYS A 616 27.39 -8.98 10.64
CA CYS A 616 27.11 -9.76 11.84
C CYS A 616 27.51 -11.22 11.64
N ARG A 617 28.56 -11.67 12.34
CA ARG A 617 29.11 -13.03 12.20
C ARG A 617 28.24 -14.08 12.89
N ASP A 618 27.66 -13.74 14.03
CA ASP A 618 26.85 -14.64 14.86
C ASP A 618 25.34 -14.55 14.57
N CYS A 619 24.95 -13.79 13.54
CA CYS A 619 23.54 -13.63 13.17
C CYS A 619 23.03 -14.80 12.33
N SER A 620 21.73 -15.09 12.49
CA SER A 620 21.02 -15.99 11.58
C SER A 620 20.84 -15.33 10.22
N ARG A 621 20.93 -16.09 9.13
CA ARG A 621 20.64 -15.54 7.80
C ARG A 621 19.14 -15.18 7.70
N PRO A 622 18.77 -14.05 7.09
CA PRO A 622 17.38 -13.75 6.75
C PRO A 622 16.76 -14.89 5.92
N GLN A 623 15.57 -15.34 6.33
CA GLN A 623 14.82 -16.40 5.67
C GLN A 623 13.45 -15.88 5.26
N TRP A 624 13.07 -16.14 4.03
CA TRP A 624 11.79 -15.74 3.46
C TRP A 624 11.08 -16.98 2.95
N ALA A 625 9.76 -17.04 3.09
CA ALA A 625 8.99 -18.14 2.51
C ALA A 625 9.17 -18.11 0.98
N GLY A 626 9.63 -19.19 0.34
CA GLY A 626 9.78 -19.21 -1.12
C GLY A 626 10.89 -18.36 -1.74
N GLY A 627 11.81 -17.79 -0.93
CA GLY A 627 12.92 -16.95 -1.40
C GLY A 627 12.69 -15.46 -1.18
N ILE A 628 13.67 -14.63 -1.56
CA ILE A 628 13.61 -13.16 -1.35
C ILE A 628 12.40 -12.60 -2.13
N PRO A 629 11.45 -11.91 -1.47
CA PRO A 629 10.30 -11.33 -2.15
C PRO A 629 10.75 -10.28 -3.18
N ALA A 630 10.15 -10.32 -4.37
CA ALA A 630 10.37 -9.30 -5.40
C ALA A 630 9.67 -7.99 -5.00
N ALA A 631 10.34 -6.85 -5.21
CA ALA A 631 9.77 -5.54 -4.86
C ALA A 631 8.56 -5.16 -5.73
N LYS A 632 8.59 -5.53 -7.02
CA LYS A 632 7.53 -5.38 -8.00
C LYS A 632 7.36 -6.66 -8.79
N ARG A 633 6.17 -6.82 -9.39
CA ARG A 633 5.93 -7.89 -10.34
C ARG A 633 6.52 -7.57 -11.71
N VAL A 634 7.16 -8.55 -12.33
CA VAL A 634 7.75 -8.45 -13.67
C VAL A 634 6.64 -8.65 -14.70
N LEU A 635 6.44 -7.67 -15.57
CA LEU A 635 5.50 -7.75 -16.69
C LEU A 635 6.16 -8.44 -17.88
N VAL A 636 5.61 -9.58 -18.30
CA VAL A 636 6.06 -10.33 -19.47
C VAL A 636 4.99 -10.26 -20.55
N LEU A 637 5.36 -9.69 -21.70
CA LEU A 637 4.50 -9.63 -22.88
C LEU A 637 4.47 -11.01 -23.57
N ARG A 638 3.27 -11.52 -23.85
CA ARG A 638 3.08 -12.81 -24.53
C ARG A 638 2.12 -12.64 -25.70
N VAL A 639 2.51 -13.04 -26.91
CA VAL A 639 1.58 -13.09 -28.04
C VAL A 639 0.85 -14.42 -28.01
N ASP A 640 -0.47 -14.38 -27.85
CA ASP A 640 -1.30 -15.58 -27.93
C ASP A 640 -1.71 -15.89 -29.37
N SER A 641 -1.72 -17.17 -29.70
CA SER A 641 -2.01 -17.72 -31.04
C SER A 641 -3.17 -18.70 -30.98
N VAL A 642 -3.75 -19.02 -32.15
CA VAL A 642 -4.89 -19.93 -32.22
C VAL A 642 -4.47 -21.32 -31.73
N TRP A 643 -5.35 -21.96 -30.93
CA TRP A 643 -5.12 -23.28 -30.35
C TRP A 643 -4.70 -24.30 -31.43
N ALA A 644 -3.52 -24.90 -31.25
CA ALA A 644 -2.88 -25.68 -32.31
C ALA A 644 -3.72 -26.87 -32.84
N PRO A 645 -4.46 -27.63 -32.01
CA PRO A 645 -5.33 -28.69 -32.49
C PRO A 645 -6.51 -28.18 -33.33
N ALA A 646 -7.14 -27.05 -32.98
CA ALA A 646 -8.21 -26.47 -33.80
C ALA A 646 -7.68 -26.01 -35.18
N ARG A 647 -6.51 -25.37 -35.19
CA ARG A 647 -5.84 -24.98 -36.44
C ARG A 647 -5.58 -26.20 -37.34
N LEU A 648 -5.05 -27.27 -36.75
CA LEU A 648 -4.77 -28.52 -37.47
C LEU A 648 -6.05 -29.17 -38.00
N ALA A 649 -7.11 -29.23 -37.19
CA ALA A 649 -8.40 -29.80 -37.60
C ALA A 649 -9.01 -29.05 -38.79
N VAL A 650 -9.02 -27.71 -38.75
CA VAL A 650 -9.53 -26.88 -39.85
C VAL A 650 -8.67 -27.04 -41.11
N ALA A 651 -7.34 -27.12 -40.98
CA ALA A 651 -6.44 -27.33 -42.10
C ALA A 651 -6.67 -28.69 -42.79
N ILE A 652 -6.88 -29.76 -42.01
CA ILE A 652 -7.19 -31.09 -42.53
C ILE A 652 -8.53 -31.09 -43.28
N LEU A 653 -9.57 -30.47 -42.71
CA LEU A 653 -10.88 -30.34 -43.35
C LEU A 653 -10.80 -29.55 -44.66
N ALA A 654 -10.06 -28.44 -44.67
CA ALA A 654 -9.83 -27.64 -45.87
C ALA A 654 -9.07 -28.44 -46.94
N ALA A 655 -8.03 -29.17 -46.56
CA ALA A 655 -7.26 -30.04 -47.48
C ALA A 655 -8.11 -31.16 -48.07
N ALA A 656 -8.97 -31.80 -47.26
CA ALA A 656 -9.94 -32.78 -47.75
C ALA A 656 -10.93 -32.17 -48.74
N GLY A 657 -11.41 -30.94 -48.47
CA GLY A 657 -12.26 -30.17 -49.38
C GLY A 657 -11.59 -29.87 -50.73
N VAL A 658 -10.32 -29.47 -50.72
CA VAL A 658 -9.52 -29.25 -51.94
C VAL A 658 -9.37 -30.56 -52.72
N ALA A 659 -9.00 -31.66 -52.06
CA ALA A 659 -8.83 -32.96 -52.70
C ALA A 659 -10.13 -33.44 -53.35
N LEU A 660 -11.27 -33.28 -52.67
CA LEU A 660 -12.59 -33.62 -53.19
C LEU A 660 -12.97 -32.75 -54.41
N ALA A 661 -12.74 -31.44 -54.34
CA ALA A 661 -13.03 -30.51 -55.43
C ALA A 661 -12.18 -30.81 -56.68
N LEU A 662 -10.89 -31.13 -56.49
CA LEU A 662 -10.01 -31.57 -57.57
C LEU A 662 -10.45 -32.91 -58.16
N GLY A 663 -10.87 -33.87 -57.33
CA GLY A 663 -11.42 -35.15 -57.78
C GLY A 663 -12.67 -34.96 -58.65
N PHE A 664 -13.61 -34.11 -58.22
CA PHE A 664 -14.77 -33.77 -59.03
C PHE A 664 -14.43 -33.00 -60.30
N LEU A 665 -13.39 -32.17 -60.28
CA LEU A 665 -12.92 -31.46 -61.48
C LEU A 665 -12.36 -32.43 -62.51
N ILE A 666 -11.50 -33.37 -62.08
CA ILE A 666 -10.96 -34.44 -62.93
C ILE A 666 -12.10 -35.30 -63.49
N PHE A 667 -13.06 -35.68 -62.65
CA PHE A 667 -14.23 -36.45 -63.08
C PHE A 667 -15.04 -35.72 -64.17
N ASN A 668 -15.27 -34.41 -63.99
CA ASN A 668 -16.02 -33.59 -64.95
C ASN A 668 -15.28 -33.45 -66.29
N LEU A 669 -13.95 -33.29 -66.25
CA LEU A 669 -13.10 -33.21 -67.44
C LEU A 669 -13.04 -34.54 -68.19
N HIS A 670 -12.83 -35.65 -67.47
CA HIS A 670 -12.68 -36.98 -68.06
C HIS A 670 -13.96 -37.47 -68.75
N TYR A 671 -15.11 -37.33 -68.10
CA TYR A 671 -16.39 -37.79 -68.64
C TYR A 671 -17.17 -36.71 -69.41
N SER A 672 -16.49 -35.64 -69.84
CA SER A 672 -17.07 -34.50 -70.57
C SER A 672 -17.86 -34.86 -71.84
N LYS A 673 -17.62 -36.03 -72.43
CA LYS A 673 -18.33 -36.54 -73.62
C LYS A 673 -19.64 -37.28 -73.30
N ARG A 674 -19.92 -37.67 -72.04
CA ARG A 674 -21.17 -38.36 -71.67
C ARG A 674 -22.36 -37.41 -71.70
N ARG A 675 -23.51 -37.88 -72.22
CA ARG A 675 -24.73 -37.08 -72.41
C ARG A 675 -25.21 -36.39 -71.13
N SER A 676 -25.22 -37.09 -70.00
CA SER A 676 -25.68 -36.54 -68.70
C SER A 676 -24.83 -35.37 -68.21
N ILE A 677 -23.51 -35.45 -68.37
CA ILE A 677 -22.58 -34.38 -67.94
C ILE A 677 -22.59 -33.22 -68.93
N LYS A 678 -22.77 -33.51 -70.23
CA LYS A 678 -22.92 -32.46 -71.25
C LYS A 678 -24.17 -31.59 -71.01
N LEU A 679 -25.24 -32.17 -70.48
CA LEU A 679 -26.48 -31.45 -70.15
C LEU A 679 -26.37 -30.57 -68.89
N SER A 680 -25.44 -30.85 -67.98
CA SER A 680 -25.27 -30.11 -66.72
C SER A 680 -24.40 -28.85 -66.83
N SER A 681 -24.07 -28.39 -68.05
CA SER A 681 -23.19 -27.24 -68.33
C SER A 681 -21.78 -27.43 -67.74
N PRO A 682 -20.96 -28.36 -68.29
CA PRO A 682 -19.70 -28.80 -67.68
C PRO A 682 -18.67 -27.66 -67.52
N ARG A 683 -18.65 -26.67 -68.44
CA ARG A 683 -17.75 -25.52 -68.35
C ARG A 683 -18.02 -24.63 -67.12
N LEU A 684 -19.29 -24.45 -66.76
CA LEU A 684 -19.67 -23.68 -65.56
C LEU A 684 -19.44 -24.48 -64.28
N ASN A 685 -19.65 -25.80 -64.30
CA ASN A 685 -19.29 -26.68 -63.18
C ASN A 685 -17.79 -26.62 -62.88
N ASN A 686 -16.93 -26.58 -63.91
CA ASN A 686 -15.49 -26.45 -63.73
C ASN A 686 -15.13 -25.12 -63.06
N MET A 687 -15.78 -24.01 -63.42
CA MET A 687 -15.58 -22.71 -62.75
C MET A 687 -16.04 -22.74 -61.29
N THR A 688 -17.17 -23.41 -60.99
CA THR A 688 -17.62 -23.60 -59.61
C THR A 688 -16.56 -24.34 -58.78
N LEU A 689 -16.01 -25.43 -59.32
CA LEU A 689 -15.01 -26.26 -58.63
C LEU A 689 -13.68 -25.53 -58.42
N ILE A 690 -13.23 -24.73 -59.41
CA ILE A 690 -12.06 -23.85 -59.26
C ILE A 690 -12.31 -22.82 -58.14
N GLY A 691 -13.51 -22.23 -58.09
CA GLY A 691 -13.91 -21.33 -57.01
C GLY A 691 -13.86 -22.00 -55.63
N CYS A 692 -14.38 -23.22 -55.51
CA CYS A 692 -14.30 -23.99 -54.26
C CYS A 692 -12.87 -24.28 -53.82
N VAL A 693 -11.96 -24.63 -54.75
CA VAL A 693 -10.53 -24.83 -54.44
C VAL A 693 -9.91 -23.55 -53.85
N LEU A 694 -10.18 -22.38 -54.44
CA LEU A 694 -9.68 -21.11 -53.94
C LEU A 694 -10.23 -20.79 -52.54
N VAL A 695 -11.53 -20.99 -52.30
CA VAL A 695 -12.14 -20.76 -50.97
C VAL A 695 -11.53 -21.67 -49.91
N TYR A 696 -11.39 -22.98 -50.17
CA TYR A 696 -10.76 -23.88 -49.20
C TYR A 696 -9.29 -23.53 -48.95
N THR A 697 -8.57 -23.06 -49.97
CA THR A 697 -7.19 -22.56 -49.82
C THR A 697 -7.15 -21.31 -48.94
N ALA A 698 -8.09 -20.37 -49.09
CA ALA A 698 -8.18 -19.19 -48.23
C ALA A 698 -8.45 -19.55 -46.76
N VAL A 699 -9.32 -20.54 -46.50
CA VAL A 699 -9.62 -21.03 -45.14
C VAL A 699 -8.38 -21.64 -44.49
N ALA A 700 -7.58 -22.41 -45.23
CA ALA A 700 -6.31 -22.93 -44.73
C ALA A 700 -5.31 -21.80 -44.40
N LEU A 701 -5.26 -20.75 -45.24
CA LEU A 701 -4.38 -19.60 -45.02
C LEU A 701 -4.80 -18.73 -43.84
N LEU A 702 -6.09 -18.63 -43.50
CA LEU A 702 -6.60 -17.89 -42.34
C LEU A 702 -6.04 -18.40 -41.01
N GLY A 703 -5.70 -19.70 -40.92
CA GLY A 703 -5.14 -20.30 -39.72
C GLY A 703 -3.63 -20.10 -39.53
N VAL A 704 -2.93 -19.49 -40.50
CA VAL A 704 -1.47 -19.29 -40.43
C VAL A 704 -1.15 -18.08 -39.54
N ASP A 705 -0.49 -18.31 -38.41
CA ASP A 705 -0.12 -17.25 -37.47
C ASP A 705 1.34 -16.80 -37.69
N ASN A 706 1.71 -15.65 -37.12
CA ASN A 706 3.07 -15.11 -37.18
C ASN A 706 4.14 -16.10 -36.65
N ALA A 707 3.78 -17.00 -35.74
CA ALA A 707 4.67 -18.04 -35.23
C ALA A 707 5.03 -19.11 -36.27
N THR A 708 4.22 -19.25 -37.32
CA THR A 708 4.41 -20.25 -38.40
C THR A 708 4.96 -19.65 -39.69
N LEU A 709 4.98 -18.33 -39.80
CA LEU A 709 5.46 -17.63 -40.98
C LEU A 709 6.98 -17.45 -40.93
N PRO A 710 7.71 -17.79 -42.02
CA PRO A 710 9.12 -17.46 -42.15
C PRO A 710 9.36 -15.94 -42.09
N SER A 711 10.45 -15.52 -41.46
CA SER A 711 10.79 -14.11 -41.20
C SER A 711 10.90 -13.21 -42.45
N HIS A 712 10.97 -13.80 -43.65
CA HIS A 712 11.13 -13.08 -44.92
C HIS A 712 9.81 -12.69 -45.58
N VAL A 713 8.65 -13.19 -45.10
CA VAL A 713 7.34 -12.83 -45.65
C VAL A 713 6.65 -11.85 -44.70
N PRO A 714 6.33 -10.61 -45.12
CA PRO A 714 5.61 -9.68 -44.26
C PRO A 714 4.18 -10.18 -44.01
N PHE A 715 3.76 -10.20 -42.74
CA PHE A 715 2.44 -10.66 -42.33
C PHE A 715 1.30 -9.89 -43.03
N SER A 716 1.49 -8.59 -43.29
CA SER A 716 0.53 -7.76 -44.04
C SER A 716 0.28 -8.29 -45.46
N ALA A 717 1.31 -8.75 -46.17
CA ALA A 717 1.13 -9.33 -47.50
C ALA A 717 0.31 -10.64 -47.47
N MET A 718 0.43 -11.43 -46.40
CA MET A 718 -0.40 -12.63 -46.20
C MET A 718 -1.86 -12.26 -45.90
N CYS A 719 -2.11 -11.24 -45.07
CA CYS A 719 -3.46 -10.73 -44.81
C CYS A 719 -4.14 -10.25 -46.08
N ILE A 720 -3.42 -9.47 -46.89
CA ILE A 720 -3.89 -9.00 -48.19
C ILE A 720 -4.18 -10.20 -49.10
N GLY A 721 -3.23 -11.13 -49.26
CA GLY A 721 -3.41 -12.32 -50.10
C GLY A 721 -4.63 -13.18 -49.73
N ARG A 722 -4.96 -13.32 -48.44
CA ARG A 722 -6.15 -14.06 -47.98
C ARG A 722 -7.45 -13.49 -48.52
N VAL A 723 -7.59 -12.16 -48.46
CA VAL A 723 -8.81 -11.48 -48.94
C VAL A 723 -8.97 -11.66 -50.45
N TYR A 724 -7.89 -11.51 -51.22
CA TYR A 724 -7.94 -11.72 -52.68
C TYR A 724 -8.38 -13.14 -53.05
N ILE A 725 -7.78 -14.16 -52.41
CA ILE A 725 -8.11 -15.56 -52.70
C ILE A 725 -9.56 -15.89 -52.28
N LEU A 726 -10.00 -15.40 -51.13
CA LEU A 726 -11.37 -15.61 -50.63
C LEU A 726 -12.41 -14.95 -51.54
N SER A 727 -12.18 -13.69 -51.91
CA SER A 727 -13.06 -12.92 -52.80
C SER A 727 -13.14 -13.59 -54.18
N ALA A 728 -12.01 -13.84 -54.83
CA ALA A 728 -11.99 -14.47 -56.15
C ALA A 728 -12.65 -15.87 -56.17
N GLY A 729 -12.42 -16.68 -55.13
CA GLY A 729 -13.04 -17.99 -54.98
C GLY A 729 -14.56 -17.91 -54.84
N PHE A 730 -15.07 -16.96 -54.04
CA PHE A 730 -16.50 -16.73 -53.88
C PHE A 730 -17.16 -16.26 -55.18
N SER A 731 -16.56 -15.29 -55.88
CA SER A 731 -17.10 -14.75 -57.14
C SER A 731 -17.19 -15.80 -58.24
N LEU A 732 -16.18 -16.68 -58.36
CA LEU A 732 -16.20 -17.79 -59.32
C LEU A 732 -17.25 -18.85 -58.96
N ALA A 733 -17.35 -19.23 -57.68
CA ALA A 733 -18.30 -20.25 -57.23
C ALA A 733 -19.75 -19.76 -57.35
N PHE A 734 -20.06 -18.60 -56.79
CA PHE A 734 -21.40 -18.03 -56.80
C PHE A 734 -21.80 -17.51 -58.18
N GLY A 735 -20.90 -16.83 -58.88
CA GLY A 735 -21.14 -16.32 -60.23
C GLY A 735 -21.46 -17.44 -61.22
N SER A 736 -20.78 -18.59 -61.13
CA SER A 736 -21.07 -19.75 -61.99
C SER A 736 -22.40 -20.44 -61.66
N MET A 737 -22.84 -20.43 -60.39
CA MET A 737 -24.18 -20.90 -60.02
C MET A 737 -25.27 -19.95 -60.52
N PHE A 738 -25.08 -18.64 -60.34
CA PHE A 738 -25.99 -17.60 -60.83
C PHE A 738 -26.13 -17.65 -62.36
N ALA A 739 -25.03 -17.85 -63.08
CA ALA A 739 -25.03 -18.08 -64.52
C ALA A 739 -25.95 -19.25 -64.94
N LYS A 740 -25.91 -20.37 -64.21
CA LYS A 740 -26.77 -21.54 -64.51
C LYS A 740 -28.24 -21.25 -64.27
N THR A 741 -28.58 -20.60 -63.15
CA THR A 741 -29.98 -20.25 -62.85
C THR A 741 -30.50 -19.22 -63.84
N TYR A 742 -29.69 -18.24 -64.23
CA TYR A 742 -30.00 -17.28 -65.29
C TYR A 742 -30.26 -17.96 -66.64
N ARG A 743 -29.45 -18.96 -67.02
CA ARG A 743 -29.67 -19.77 -68.23
C ARG A 743 -31.04 -20.46 -68.20
N VAL A 744 -31.39 -21.08 -67.07
CA VAL A 744 -32.67 -21.78 -66.91
C VAL A 744 -33.84 -20.80 -67.02
N HIS A 745 -33.79 -19.68 -66.29
CA HIS A 745 -34.81 -18.64 -66.32
C HIS A 745 -35.05 -18.09 -67.74
N ARG A 746 -33.97 -17.80 -68.48
CA ARG A 746 -34.04 -17.33 -69.87
C ARG A 746 -34.67 -18.36 -70.81
N ILE A 747 -34.39 -19.65 -70.63
CA ILE A 747 -35.01 -20.72 -71.43
C ILE A 747 -36.53 -20.73 -71.22
N PHE A 748 -37.00 -20.66 -69.97
CA PHE A 748 -38.43 -20.68 -69.67
C PHE A 748 -39.18 -19.44 -70.19
N ILE A 749 -38.59 -18.25 -70.07
CA ILE A 749 -39.19 -17.02 -70.60
C ILE A 749 -39.21 -17.00 -72.12
N SER A 750 -38.13 -17.46 -72.78
CA SER A 750 -38.05 -17.49 -74.24
C SER A 750 -39.13 -18.36 -74.91
N ASN A 751 -39.67 -19.36 -74.19
CA ASN A 751 -40.78 -20.18 -74.68
C ASN A 751 -42.16 -19.49 -74.60
N ARG A 752 -42.30 -18.39 -73.84
CA ARG A 752 -43.58 -17.66 -73.65
C ARG A 752 -43.78 -16.55 -74.69
N SER A 753 -42.70 -16.07 -75.31
CA SER A 753 -42.71 -15.05 -76.36
C SER A 753 -42.56 -15.74 -77.72
N GLY A 754 -43.63 -15.88 -78.50
CA GLY A 754 -43.68 -16.67 -79.74
C GLY A 754 -42.82 -16.20 -80.94
N VAL A 755 -41.58 -15.73 -80.71
CA VAL A 755 -40.64 -15.30 -81.75
C VAL A 755 -39.37 -16.17 -81.72
N CYS A 756 -39.27 -17.01 -82.75
CA CYS A 756 -38.12 -17.76 -83.26
C CYS A 756 -37.49 -18.91 -82.43
N LYS A 757 -37.38 -20.05 -83.13
CA LYS A 757 -36.69 -21.29 -82.74
C LYS A 757 -35.21 -21.05 -82.40
N THR A 758 -34.87 -21.32 -81.14
CA THR A 758 -33.62 -21.90 -80.61
C THR A 758 -32.31 -21.68 -81.40
N LYS A 759 -31.52 -20.67 -81.00
CA LYS A 759 -30.07 -20.91 -80.83
C LYS A 759 -29.84 -21.27 -79.37
N LEU A 760 -29.41 -22.49 -79.10
CA LEU A 760 -28.93 -22.90 -77.77
C LEU A 760 -27.86 -21.88 -77.35
N LEU A 761 -28.11 -21.11 -76.27
CA LEU A 761 -27.14 -20.10 -75.81
C LEU A 761 -25.78 -20.79 -75.61
N GLN A 762 -24.79 -20.32 -76.35
CA GLN A 762 -23.42 -20.80 -76.25
C GLN A 762 -22.89 -20.46 -74.85
N ASP A 763 -22.01 -21.28 -74.29
CA ASP A 763 -21.50 -21.07 -72.93
C ASP A 763 -20.63 -19.79 -72.82
N THR A 764 -20.17 -19.24 -73.95
CA THR A 764 -19.29 -18.06 -74.06
C THR A 764 -19.84 -16.77 -73.42
N PRO A 765 -21.05 -16.26 -73.75
CA PRO A 765 -21.62 -15.06 -73.11
C PRO A 765 -21.83 -15.23 -71.60
N LEU A 766 -22.06 -16.46 -71.15
CA LEU A 766 -22.36 -16.75 -69.76
C LEU A 766 -21.07 -16.84 -68.92
N ILE A 767 -19.99 -17.36 -69.51
CA ILE A 767 -18.64 -17.30 -68.93
C ILE A 767 -18.16 -15.84 -68.89
N PHE A 768 -18.44 -15.03 -69.93
CA PHE A 768 -18.11 -13.61 -69.94
C PHE A 768 -18.76 -12.86 -68.76
N LEU A 769 -20.03 -13.14 -68.45
CA LEU A 769 -20.72 -12.57 -67.29
C LEU A 769 -20.00 -12.91 -65.97
N VAL A 770 -19.58 -14.17 -65.77
CA VAL A 770 -18.85 -14.59 -64.57
C VAL A 770 -17.48 -13.92 -64.48
N CYS A 771 -16.76 -13.82 -65.59
CA CYS A 771 -15.47 -13.12 -65.64
C CYS A 771 -15.63 -11.62 -65.38
N ALA A 772 -16.71 -10.98 -65.86
CA ALA A 772 -16.99 -9.58 -65.59
C ALA A 772 -17.25 -9.33 -64.09
N LEU A 773 -18.01 -10.21 -63.42
CA LEU A 773 -18.22 -10.14 -61.98
C LEU A 773 -16.90 -10.30 -61.20
N LEU A 774 -16.05 -11.24 -61.60
CA LEU A 774 -14.73 -11.43 -61.00
C LEU A 774 -13.83 -10.19 -61.17
N LEU A 775 -13.87 -9.54 -62.33
CA LEU A 775 -13.10 -8.31 -62.58
C LEU A 775 -13.59 -7.15 -61.71
N ILE A 776 -14.91 -6.99 -61.56
CA ILE A 776 -15.50 -5.96 -60.69
C ILE A 776 -15.06 -6.19 -59.24
N ASP A 777 -15.16 -7.42 -58.73
CA ASP A 777 -14.74 -7.74 -57.37
C ASP A 777 -13.23 -7.55 -57.18
N GLY A 778 -12.42 -7.92 -58.16
CA GLY A 778 -10.98 -7.66 -58.17
C GLY A 778 -10.66 -6.16 -58.09
N MET A 779 -11.35 -5.32 -58.87
CA MET A 779 -11.20 -3.86 -58.80
C MET A 779 -11.57 -3.31 -57.43
N ILE A 780 -12.67 -3.78 -56.83
CA ILE A 780 -13.09 -3.36 -55.49
C ILE A 780 -12.03 -3.71 -54.43
N VAL A 781 -11.52 -4.95 -54.42
CA VAL A 781 -10.50 -5.37 -53.45
C VAL A 781 -9.18 -4.64 -53.67
N THR A 782 -8.77 -4.37 -54.92
CA THR A 782 -7.57 -3.56 -55.20
C THR A 782 -7.71 -2.13 -54.72
N LEU A 783 -8.86 -1.50 -54.96
CA LEU A 783 -9.14 -0.15 -54.47
C LEU A 783 -9.11 -0.11 -52.94
N TRP A 784 -9.72 -1.10 -52.28
CA TRP A 784 -9.68 -1.22 -50.82
C TRP A 784 -8.25 -1.36 -50.30
N ALA A 785 -7.45 -2.26 -50.87
CA ALA A 785 -6.07 -2.49 -50.46
C ALA A 785 -5.14 -1.28 -50.68
N ILE A 786 -5.46 -0.38 -51.62
CA ILE A 786 -4.70 0.84 -51.89
C ILE A 786 -5.13 1.97 -50.93
N LEU A 787 -6.44 2.16 -50.73
CA LEU A 787 -6.97 3.24 -49.89
C LEU A 787 -6.75 2.97 -48.40
N ASP A 788 -6.85 1.71 -47.99
CA ASP A 788 -6.76 1.28 -46.59
C ASP A 788 -6.02 -0.08 -46.52
N PRO A 789 -4.67 -0.06 -46.59
CA PRO A 789 -3.89 -1.29 -46.52
C PRO A 789 -4.05 -1.95 -45.15
N MET A 790 -4.25 -3.27 -45.15
CA MET A 790 -4.38 -4.02 -43.89
C MET A 790 -3.05 -4.04 -43.13
N GLU A 791 -3.00 -3.30 -42.02
CA GLU A 791 -1.88 -3.26 -41.08
C GLU A 791 -2.10 -4.19 -39.88
N ARG A 792 -1.00 -4.55 -39.22
CA ARG A 792 -1.02 -5.43 -38.05
C ARG A 792 -1.21 -4.59 -36.79
N HIS A 793 -2.27 -4.85 -36.03
CA HIS A 793 -2.45 -4.25 -34.71
C HIS A 793 -2.31 -5.29 -33.60
N LEU A 794 -1.55 -4.95 -32.56
CA LEU A 794 -1.49 -5.75 -31.33
C LEU A 794 -2.46 -5.15 -30.32
N LYS A 795 -3.40 -5.96 -29.84
CA LYS A 795 -4.33 -5.57 -28.78
C LYS A 795 -3.96 -6.27 -27.49
N ASN A 796 -3.76 -5.47 -26.44
CA ASN A 796 -3.49 -5.97 -25.10
C ASN A 796 -4.77 -6.50 -24.47
N LEU A 797 -4.72 -7.74 -23.98
CA LEU A 797 -5.79 -8.34 -23.19
C LEU A 797 -5.62 -8.04 -21.71
N THR A 798 -6.60 -8.50 -20.93
CA THR A 798 -6.55 -8.48 -19.47
C THR A 798 -5.33 -9.23 -18.97
N ILE A 799 -4.70 -8.61 -17.99
CA ILE A 799 -3.48 -9.08 -17.36
C ILE A 799 -3.73 -10.36 -16.56
N GLU A 800 -2.84 -11.35 -16.66
CA GLU A 800 -2.92 -12.63 -15.97
C GLU A 800 -1.74 -12.82 -15.01
N ILE A 801 -2.00 -13.29 -13.78
CA ILE A 801 -0.94 -13.61 -12.82
C ILE A 801 -0.46 -15.04 -13.10
N SER A 802 0.86 -15.23 -13.18
CA SER A 802 1.47 -16.53 -13.39
C SER A 802 1.12 -17.51 -12.26
N ALA A 803 0.70 -18.72 -12.63
CA ALA A 803 0.34 -19.77 -11.68
C ALA A 803 1.55 -20.40 -10.98
N THR A 804 2.73 -20.35 -11.60
CA THR A 804 3.98 -20.95 -11.09
C THR A 804 4.85 -19.96 -10.34
N ASP A 805 4.89 -18.71 -10.77
CA ASP A 805 5.71 -17.66 -10.18
C ASP A 805 4.90 -16.38 -10.00
N ARG A 806 4.43 -16.12 -8.77
CA ARG A 806 3.57 -14.97 -8.47
C ARG A 806 4.26 -13.61 -8.59
N SER A 807 5.59 -13.59 -8.77
CA SER A 807 6.35 -12.38 -9.11
C SER A 807 6.20 -12.00 -10.58
N VAL A 808 5.66 -12.87 -11.44
CA VAL A 808 5.49 -12.62 -12.87
C VAL A 808 4.03 -12.40 -13.23
N ILE A 809 3.81 -11.34 -14.00
CA ILE A 809 2.53 -11.01 -14.61
C ILE A 809 2.66 -11.17 -16.12
N TYR A 810 1.72 -11.86 -16.75
CA TYR A 810 1.61 -11.92 -18.20
C TYR A 810 0.61 -10.88 -18.71
N GLN A 811 0.98 -10.15 -19.76
CA GLN A 811 0.05 -9.38 -20.56
C GLN A 811 -0.08 -10.05 -21.93
N PRO A 812 -1.16 -10.84 -22.13
CA PRO A 812 -1.39 -11.48 -23.41
C PRO A 812 -1.74 -10.42 -24.46
N GLN A 813 -1.21 -10.60 -25.66
CA GLN A 813 -1.45 -9.76 -26.83
C GLN A 813 -2.04 -10.60 -27.94
N VAL A 814 -3.12 -10.13 -28.54
CA VAL A 814 -3.73 -10.76 -29.73
C VAL A 814 -3.44 -9.91 -30.94
N VAL A 815 -3.17 -10.58 -32.06
CA VAL A 815 -3.02 -9.92 -33.36
C VAL A 815 -4.42 -9.67 -33.93
N SER A 816 -4.72 -8.42 -34.24
CA SER A 816 -5.97 -7.95 -34.84
C SER A 816 -5.73 -7.29 -36.19
#